data_AF-A0AAU6QXL8-F1
#
_entry.id   AF-A0AAU6QXL8-F1
#
_cell.length_a   1.000
_cell.length_b   1.000
_cell.length_c   1.000
_cell.angle_alpha   90.00
_cell.angle_beta   90.00
_cell.angle_gamma   90.00
#
_symmetry.space_group_name_H-M   'P 1'
#
loop_
_entity.id
_entity.type
_entity.pdbx_description
1 polymer ?
#
loop_
_entity_poly.entity_id
_entity_poly.type
_entity_poly.pdbx_seq_one_letter_code
_entity_poly.pdbx_strand_id
1 'polypeptide(L)'
;MTSPQTFYQALAGMDDGFFPLGVNGFPHGGIHLNNGVGMFGTKDGVRCIADGYIVAYKIDDAYPHLQFKDGKWAMYSTGFVLVRHTLTLPPAPNSTGVQPADESHDIYSLYMHTADWATYLADEKLKRPWWWLDVDAFRVQDRDHQMAPPEGGTTGAAGAFVWTEPKAGKKAGSFTAGERVGFLPAGSEVIISETRGQWVHIKAITAGHMVSLVNGGYFGWEDQNVPWKTEAENAKVTPENDWGWLYKPNLQGIKEPDPVGQVVIPPKPVFVKAGTPLGQIGEYHDYERATPLPPVPKRQLLHLEVFADDGFSAFLDKSRARAARLPVDQRTLLVIDVGAKLVKDIAPADRKLCDWHPLYRADVTPDSPASGPWVKVQPRYQDSNTTLLMPEGPPVWIEREKLATATATTPAWSRFPLGLQNVADPANAFTLVYPRSQLDGLRAQDKAVDDGKTQWWRVKFGNADGHPATGWVCEKNHPGTQWQSPWAWPGFEKVDATGINLTDAFKRNLVLTGAADWKEQKEFEPSITAVNGSPLLLKLEQTIAKLSPPPTYGAGSKPKPENPAGKVTARAMQAAMRTPWLAQALSHVILRYESEWGGDMSRWDAITPLMRNAKDNWQVEVQRIHKLQWWSEVKGKVAGFPVSATVHHIHPIGLITNFMCNCNCIDIDTFLQAYEAEHISFEAGTQPLDDTSKNNLRIFIQGILDYYKKYKNGECNVPYIAYMLGTARLETKKYHADQHKTIYFEPTTEGGPMSYFNKYDPVLADTAAHRQRALDDGNTHQGDGYKYRGRGYVQVTWKSNYQAIGQLIGVDLANSPDRMLEPEIAAWATVYGMENGIFTGKKLSNYISATTQDYVNARRIINGLDQADKIAGFAVRFKIILEAAKC
;
A
#
# COMPACT_ATOMS: atom_id res chain seq x y z
N MET A 1 -6.76 -6.12 -4.63
CA MET A 1 -6.97 -4.95 -3.75
C MET A 1 -8.33 -5.05 -3.09
N THR A 2 -8.42 -4.68 -1.82
CA THR A 2 -9.66 -4.73 -1.02
C THR A 2 -10.55 -3.54 -1.38
N SER A 3 -11.83 -3.77 -1.69
CA SER A 3 -12.78 -2.70 -2.02
C SER A 3 -12.88 -1.68 -0.87
N PRO A 4 -12.99 -0.36 -1.14
CA PRO A 4 -13.25 0.66 -0.11
C PRO A 4 -14.44 0.31 0.79
N GLN A 5 -15.46 -0.34 0.20
CA GLN A 5 -16.64 -0.79 0.94
C GLN A 5 -16.33 -1.71 2.11
N THR A 6 -15.28 -2.51 2.00
CA THR A 6 -14.87 -3.42 3.06
C THR A 6 -14.40 -2.64 4.29
N PHE A 7 -13.73 -1.50 4.11
CA PHE A 7 -13.36 -0.58 5.19
C PHE A 7 -14.58 0.12 5.78
N TYR A 8 -15.51 0.61 4.96
CA TYR A 8 -16.75 1.22 5.47
C TYR A 8 -17.62 0.24 6.26
N GLN A 9 -17.69 -1.03 5.81
CA GLN A 9 -18.36 -2.09 6.57
C GLN A 9 -17.68 -2.35 7.91
N ALA A 10 -16.35 -2.28 7.96
CA ALA A 10 -15.61 -2.41 9.20
C ALA A 10 -15.86 -1.23 10.14
N LEU A 11 -15.85 0.01 9.62
CA LEU A 11 -16.20 1.22 10.38
C LEU A 11 -17.65 1.17 10.90
N ALA A 12 -18.58 0.60 10.13
CA ALA A 12 -19.96 0.35 10.56
C ALA A 12 -20.12 -0.72 11.65
N GLY A 13 -19.03 -1.41 12.01
CA GLY A 13 -18.96 -2.32 13.15
C GLY A 13 -18.47 -1.65 14.44
N MET A 14 -18.01 -0.40 14.38
CA MET A 14 -17.53 0.35 15.55
C MET A 14 -18.68 0.83 16.43
N ASP A 15 -18.42 0.91 17.74
CA ASP A 15 -19.40 1.40 18.72
C ASP A 15 -19.62 2.93 18.63
N ASP A 16 -18.60 3.68 18.22
CA ASP A 16 -18.59 5.14 18.14
C ASP A 16 -17.56 5.70 17.13
N GLY A 17 -17.41 7.04 17.09
CA GLY A 17 -16.39 7.76 16.31
C GLY A 17 -16.67 7.81 14.81
N PHE A 18 -17.90 8.16 14.43
CA PHE A 18 -18.29 8.24 13.03
C PHE A 18 -17.98 9.61 12.44
N PHE A 19 -17.38 9.62 11.25
CA PHE A 19 -17.29 10.81 10.42
C PHE A 19 -18.59 11.01 9.63
N PRO A 20 -19.11 12.24 9.46
CA PRO A 20 -18.70 13.50 10.09
C PRO A 20 -19.48 13.84 11.38
N LEU A 21 -20.17 12.86 12.01
CA LEU A 21 -21.04 13.10 13.17
C LEU A 21 -20.93 11.98 14.21
N GLY A 22 -20.56 12.34 15.45
CA GLY A 22 -20.37 11.40 16.56
C GLY A 22 -21.67 10.89 17.20
N VAL A 23 -21.53 9.91 18.10
CA VAL A 23 -22.64 9.30 18.88
C VAL A 23 -23.35 10.27 19.83
N ASN A 24 -22.63 11.32 20.24
CA ASN A 24 -23.12 12.43 21.04
C ASN A 24 -23.91 13.47 20.21
N GLY A 25 -23.97 13.32 18.89
CA GLY A 25 -24.59 14.26 17.97
C GLY A 25 -23.72 15.47 17.62
N PHE A 26 -22.43 15.44 17.95
CA PHE A 26 -21.49 16.52 17.63
C PHE A 26 -20.82 16.28 16.28
N PRO A 27 -20.47 17.35 15.53
CA PRO A 27 -19.58 17.21 14.39
C PRO A 27 -18.27 16.57 14.82
N HIS A 28 -17.79 15.61 14.05
CA HIS A 28 -16.65 14.76 14.41
C HIS A 28 -15.68 14.66 13.23
N GLY A 29 -14.42 15.05 13.45
CA GLY A 29 -13.41 15.21 12.40
C GLY A 29 -12.73 13.91 11.94
N GLY A 30 -12.78 12.86 12.77
CA GLY A 30 -12.05 11.63 12.53
C GLY A 30 -12.89 10.37 12.42
N ILE A 31 -12.18 9.24 12.37
CA ILE A 31 -12.74 7.89 12.46
C ILE A 31 -12.11 7.13 13.61
N HIS A 32 -12.89 6.29 14.29
CA HIS A 32 -12.38 5.36 15.29
C HIS A 32 -12.04 4.00 14.69
N LEU A 33 -10.92 3.43 15.13
CA LEU A 33 -10.43 2.12 14.74
C LEU A 33 -10.11 1.31 16.00
N ASN A 34 -10.57 0.06 16.08
CA ASN A 34 -10.29 -0.83 17.20
C ASN A 34 -10.10 -2.28 16.75
N ASN A 35 -9.65 -3.13 17.69
CA ASN A 35 -9.39 -4.56 17.45
C ASN A 35 -10.65 -5.42 17.32
N GLY A 36 -11.81 -4.89 17.70
CA GLY A 36 -13.08 -5.62 17.68
C GLY A 36 -13.57 -5.95 16.27
N VAL A 37 -13.03 -5.26 15.26
CA VAL A 37 -13.40 -5.46 13.85
C VAL A 37 -12.20 -6.03 13.08
N GLY A 38 -12.26 -7.34 12.79
CA GLY A 38 -11.12 -8.15 12.31
C GLY A 38 -10.41 -7.68 11.03
N MET A 39 -10.93 -6.67 10.31
CA MET A 39 -10.23 -6.03 9.20
C MET A 39 -9.04 -5.16 9.63
N PHE A 40 -9.14 -4.50 10.79
CA PHE A 40 -8.12 -3.58 11.28
C PHE A 40 -7.10 -4.27 12.20
N GLY A 41 -6.86 -5.57 11.99
CA GLY A 41 -6.03 -6.42 12.84
C GLY A 41 -4.68 -5.79 13.20
N THR A 42 -4.41 -5.70 14.49
CA THR A 42 -3.36 -4.83 15.07
C THR A 42 -2.07 -5.53 15.46
N LYS A 43 -1.88 -6.80 15.08
CA LYS A 43 -0.60 -7.51 15.35
C LYS A 43 0.63 -6.74 14.86
N ASP A 44 0.42 -5.84 13.89
CA ASP A 44 1.46 -5.06 13.23
C ASP A 44 1.47 -3.56 13.60
N GLY A 45 0.64 -3.13 14.56
CA GLY A 45 0.56 -1.75 15.05
C GLY A 45 -0.12 -0.74 14.12
N VAL A 46 -0.14 0.52 14.56
CA VAL A 46 -0.57 1.69 13.79
C VAL A 46 0.45 1.99 12.71
N ARG A 47 -0.01 2.30 11.50
CA ARG A 47 0.85 2.58 10.34
C ARG A 47 0.45 3.86 9.64
N CYS A 48 1.46 4.54 9.11
CA CYS A 48 1.28 5.78 8.37
C CYS A 48 0.45 5.54 7.10
N ILE A 49 -0.55 6.37 6.84
CA ILE A 49 -1.48 6.20 5.70
C ILE A 49 -0.86 6.59 4.35
N ALA A 50 0.12 7.48 4.35
CA ALA A 50 0.78 8.02 3.16
C ALA A 50 2.20 8.49 3.50
N ASP A 51 3.03 8.70 2.48
CA ASP A 51 4.35 9.30 2.65
C ASP A 51 4.23 10.70 3.24
N GLY A 52 5.12 11.06 4.17
CA GLY A 52 5.08 12.35 4.83
C GLY A 52 6.20 12.53 5.85
N TYR A 53 6.04 13.54 6.70
CA TYR A 53 7.00 13.88 7.73
C TYR A 53 6.33 13.93 9.10
N ILE A 54 6.85 13.19 10.08
CA ILE A 54 6.45 13.37 11.48
C ILE A 54 6.94 14.74 11.92
N VAL A 55 6.00 15.58 12.35
CA VAL A 55 6.24 16.98 12.73
C VAL A 55 5.97 17.25 14.21
N ALA A 56 5.17 16.42 14.85
CA ALA A 56 4.98 16.40 16.30
C ALA A 56 4.53 15.00 16.74
N TYR A 57 4.84 14.62 17.97
CA TYR A 57 4.33 13.41 18.59
C TYR A 57 4.33 13.53 20.11
N LYS A 58 3.60 12.64 20.77
CA LYS A 58 3.67 12.41 22.21
C LYS A 58 3.59 10.92 22.47
N ILE A 59 4.47 10.42 23.32
CA ILE A 59 4.39 9.06 23.86
C ILE A 59 4.22 9.24 25.35
N ASP A 60 3.10 8.74 25.90
CA ASP A 60 2.91 8.77 27.35
C ASP A 60 3.95 7.88 28.02
N ASP A 61 4.44 8.26 29.21
CA ASP A 61 5.31 7.38 30.00
C ASP A 61 4.53 6.16 30.49
N ALA A 62 3.44 6.43 31.20
CA ALA A 62 2.37 5.49 31.52
C ALA A 62 1.02 6.15 31.27
N TYR A 63 -0.02 5.35 31.00
CA TYR A 63 -1.36 5.88 30.78
C TYR A 63 -1.83 6.73 31.96
N PRO A 64 -2.29 7.96 31.68
CA PRO A 64 -3.07 8.72 32.63
C PRO A 64 -4.31 7.94 33.11
N HIS A 65 -4.61 8.11 34.39
CA HIS A 65 -5.79 7.54 35.02
C HIS A 65 -6.78 8.65 35.40
N LEU A 66 -8.07 8.34 35.24
CA LEU A 66 -9.19 9.17 35.61
C LEU A 66 -10.07 8.42 36.60
N GLN A 67 -10.35 9.01 37.77
CA GLN A 67 -11.26 8.41 38.76
C GLN A 67 -12.62 9.11 38.72
N PHE A 68 -13.67 8.36 38.44
CA PHE A 68 -15.05 8.80 38.51
C PHE A 68 -15.55 8.83 39.96
N LYS A 69 -16.64 9.58 40.22
CA LYS A 69 -17.17 9.78 41.59
C LYS A 69 -17.74 8.50 42.21
N ASP A 70 -18.12 7.53 41.40
CA ASP A 70 -18.56 6.21 41.84
C ASP A 70 -17.39 5.27 42.18
N GLY A 71 -16.15 5.76 42.13
CA GLY A 71 -14.94 5.03 42.50
C GLY A 71 -14.30 4.24 41.35
N LYS A 72 -14.90 4.20 40.16
CA LYS A 72 -14.34 3.53 38.99
C LYS A 72 -13.19 4.31 38.37
N TRP A 73 -12.25 3.60 37.76
CA TRP A 73 -11.07 4.14 37.11
C TRP A 73 -11.10 3.87 35.60
N ALA A 74 -10.75 4.89 34.83
CA ALA A 74 -10.51 4.78 33.39
C ALA A 74 -9.04 5.09 33.11
N MET A 75 -8.35 4.18 32.39
CA MET A 75 -7.08 4.49 31.75
C MET A 75 -7.35 5.03 30.35
N TYR A 76 -6.51 5.96 29.89
CA TYR A 76 -6.63 6.51 28.56
C TYR A 76 -5.30 7.05 28.06
N SER A 77 -5.08 7.00 26.76
CA SER A 77 -3.91 7.56 26.09
C SER A 77 -4.11 9.03 25.75
N THR A 78 -3.10 9.84 26.05
CA THR A 78 -2.87 11.17 25.46
C THR A 78 -1.78 11.17 24.39
N GLY A 79 -1.12 10.02 24.18
CA GLY A 79 -0.15 9.82 23.11
C GLY A 79 -0.73 10.00 21.70
N PHE A 80 0.08 10.59 20.81
CA PHE A 80 -0.27 10.80 19.41
C PHE A 80 0.94 10.88 18.50
N VAL A 81 0.71 10.71 17.20
CA VAL A 81 1.67 11.04 16.13
C VAL A 81 0.99 11.96 15.13
N LEU A 82 1.66 13.06 14.76
CA LEU A 82 1.21 14.01 13.76
C LEU A 82 2.15 13.97 12.54
N VAL A 83 1.61 13.60 11.39
CA VAL A 83 2.34 13.49 10.13
C VAL A 83 1.85 14.55 9.16
N ARG A 84 2.76 15.36 8.63
CA ARG A 84 2.51 16.32 7.55
C ARG A 84 2.77 15.65 6.21
N HIS A 85 1.80 15.73 5.31
CA HIS A 85 1.89 15.30 3.93
C HIS A 85 1.77 16.53 3.03
N THR A 86 2.43 16.52 1.88
CA THR A 86 2.32 17.60 0.91
C THR A 86 1.62 17.08 -0.34
N LEU A 87 0.48 17.70 -0.66
CA LEU A 87 -0.22 17.48 -1.93
C LEU A 87 0.31 18.48 -2.94
N THR A 88 1.00 18.00 -3.97
CA THR A 88 1.49 18.82 -5.08
C THR A 88 0.73 18.49 -6.34
N LEU A 89 0.12 19.51 -6.96
CA LEU A 89 -0.61 19.34 -8.22
C LEU A 89 0.30 18.71 -9.28
N PRO A 90 -0.25 17.90 -10.21
CA PRO A 90 0.51 17.41 -11.36
C PRO A 90 0.90 18.60 -12.24
N PRO A 91 2.07 18.56 -12.93
CA PRO A 91 2.51 19.66 -13.79
C PRO A 91 1.44 20.11 -14.79
N ALA A 92 1.39 21.41 -15.08
CA ALA A 92 0.52 21.89 -16.14
C ALA A 92 0.96 21.25 -17.47
N PRO A 93 0.00 20.90 -18.36
CA PRO A 93 0.35 20.40 -19.68
C PRO A 93 1.35 21.32 -20.37
N ASN A 94 2.42 20.74 -20.93
CA ASN A 94 3.52 21.44 -21.62
C ASN A 94 4.37 22.36 -20.73
N SER A 95 4.27 22.28 -19.40
CA SER A 95 5.17 23.00 -18.50
C SER A 95 6.47 22.24 -18.26
N THR A 96 7.60 22.90 -18.47
CA THR A 96 8.95 22.39 -18.16
C THR A 96 9.63 23.14 -17.01
N GLY A 97 8.97 24.15 -16.46
CA GLY A 97 9.47 24.97 -15.35
C GLY A 97 9.18 24.38 -13.98
N VAL A 98 9.83 24.94 -12.95
CA VAL A 98 9.56 24.63 -11.54
C VAL A 98 8.12 24.99 -11.21
N GLN A 99 7.41 24.10 -10.51
CA GLN A 99 6.02 24.33 -10.13
C GLN A 99 5.90 25.48 -9.12
N PRO A 100 4.94 26.39 -9.30
CA PRO A 100 4.65 27.44 -8.32
C PRO A 100 4.35 26.87 -6.92
N ALA A 101 4.80 27.56 -5.88
CA ALA A 101 4.62 27.11 -4.50
C ALA A 101 3.13 26.99 -4.09
N ASP A 102 2.27 27.80 -4.70
CA ASP A 102 0.81 27.79 -4.49
C ASP A 102 0.09 26.66 -5.24
N GLU A 103 0.84 25.78 -5.93
CA GLU A 103 0.38 24.49 -6.45
C GLU A 103 0.70 23.32 -5.50
N SER A 104 1.16 23.61 -4.29
CA SER A 104 1.29 22.63 -3.21
C SER A 104 0.51 23.06 -1.98
N HIS A 105 0.00 22.09 -1.23
CA HIS A 105 -0.67 22.34 0.03
C HIS A 105 -0.41 21.22 1.03
N ASP A 106 -0.17 21.58 2.28
CA ASP A 106 0.05 20.61 3.34
C ASP A 106 -1.28 20.12 3.92
N ILE A 107 -1.35 18.82 4.13
CA ILE A 107 -2.42 18.16 4.88
C ILE A 107 -1.77 17.37 6.02
N TYR A 108 -2.50 17.17 7.10
CA TYR A 108 -1.99 16.51 8.30
C TYR A 108 -2.81 15.25 8.57
N SER A 109 -2.14 14.14 8.87
CA SER A 109 -2.79 12.98 9.50
C SER A 109 -2.39 12.89 10.97
N LEU A 110 -3.40 12.75 11.82
CA LEU A 110 -3.26 12.66 13.26
C LEU A 110 -3.70 11.27 13.73
N TYR A 111 -2.80 10.59 14.43
CA TYR A 111 -3.03 9.27 15.02
C TYR A 111 -3.09 9.44 16.54
N MET A 112 -4.28 9.66 17.08
CA MET A 112 -4.52 9.84 18.51
C MET A 112 -4.73 8.49 19.21
N HIS A 113 -4.36 8.44 20.49
CA HIS A 113 -4.45 7.28 21.36
C HIS A 113 -3.45 6.16 21.01
N THR A 114 -2.17 6.51 20.86
CA THR A 114 -1.08 5.53 20.69
C THR A 114 -0.64 4.91 22.02
N ALA A 115 -0.03 3.73 22.01
CA ALA A 115 0.39 3.08 23.25
C ALA A 115 1.44 3.89 24.03
N ASP A 116 1.35 3.82 25.36
CA ASP A 116 2.33 4.41 26.28
C ASP A 116 3.65 3.63 26.28
N TRP A 117 4.67 4.20 26.88
CA TRP A 117 5.99 3.59 26.97
C TRP A 117 5.98 2.32 27.84
N ALA A 118 5.26 2.36 28.97
CA ALA A 118 5.07 1.22 29.85
C ALA A 118 4.56 -0.04 29.12
N THR A 119 3.71 0.11 28.11
CA THR A 119 3.25 -1.02 27.28
C THR A 119 4.40 -1.69 26.52
N TYR A 120 5.36 -0.93 25.97
CA TYR A 120 6.52 -1.49 25.27
C TYR A 120 7.57 -2.07 26.23
N LEU A 121 7.60 -1.61 27.49
CA LEU A 121 8.42 -2.22 28.54
C LEU A 121 7.81 -3.54 29.01
N ALA A 122 6.49 -3.65 29.04
CA ALA A 122 5.78 -4.86 29.47
C ALA A 122 5.78 -6.00 28.43
N ASP A 123 5.83 -5.67 27.12
CA ASP A 123 5.93 -6.66 26.05
C ASP A 123 7.04 -6.33 25.05
N GLU A 124 8.17 -7.01 25.21
CA GLU A 124 9.38 -6.86 24.41
C GLU A 124 9.22 -7.31 22.95
N LYS A 125 8.12 -8.01 22.61
CA LYS A 125 7.82 -8.43 21.23
C LYS A 125 7.21 -7.30 20.41
N LEU A 126 6.73 -6.24 21.05
CA LEU A 126 6.13 -5.11 20.36
C LEU A 126 7.18 -4.36 19.55
N LYS A 127 6.89 -4.18 18.26
CA LYS A 127 7.77 -3.45 17.35
C LYS A 127 7.85 -1.98 17.78
N ARG A 128 9.05 -1.53 18.14
CA ARG A 128 9.37 -0.13 18.44
C ARG A 128 9.64 0.63 17.13
N PRO A 129 8.97 1.77 16.87
CA PRO A 129 9.23 2.60 15.70
C PRO A 129 10.68 3.08 15.61
N TRP A 130 11.26 3.05 14.41
CA TRP A 130 12.66 3.44 14.19
C TRP A 130 12.92 4.95 14.34
N TRP A 131 11.87 5.77 14.31
CA TRP A 131 11.95 7.22 14.20
C TRP A 131 11.93 7.97 15.55
N TRP A 132 11.78 7.29 16.68
CA TRP A 132 11.92 7.92 18.01
C TRP A 132 13.25 8.66 18.15
N LEU A 133 13.30 9.79 18.84
CA LEU A 133 14.52 10.60 18.92
C LEU A 133 15.49 10.05 19.97
N ASP A 134 16.79 10.28 19.74
CA ASP A 134 17.89 10.22 20.71
C ASP A 134 17.86 9.12 21.78
N VAL A 135 18.15 7.88 21.38
CA VAL A 135 19.05 6.91 22.04
C VAL A 135 18.96 5.61 21.23
N ASP A 136 20.03 5.31 20.50
CA ASP A 136 20.22 3.98 19.92
C ASP A 136 20.66 3.04 21.05
N ALA A 137 19.69 2.58 21.83
CA ALA A 137 19.94 1.51 22.77
C ALA A 137 19.89 0.16 22.03
N PHE A 138 20.66 -0.78 22.53
CA PHE A 138 20.77 -2.11 21.98
C PHE A 138 20.74 -3.10 23.11
N ARG A 139 19.96 -4.17 22.93
CA ARG A 139 19.98 -5.30 23.84
C ARG A 139 20.80 -6.42 23.26
N VAL A 140 21.69 -6.94 24.09
CA VAL A 140 22.55 -8.07 23.78
C VAL A 140 21.70 -9.33 23.65
N GLN A 141 21.82 -10.01 22.51
CA GLN A 141 21.12 -11.25 22.22
C GLN A 141 21.98 -12.46 22.60
N ASP A 142 21.40 -13.65 22.57
CA ASP A 142 22.02 -14.94 22.92
C ASP A 142 22.89 -15.54 21.79
N ARG A 143 23.64 -14.68 21.08
CA ARG A 143 24.33 -15.07 19.82
C ARG A 143 25.74 -15.64 20.03
N ASP A 144 26.48 -15.15 21.03
CA ASP A 144 27.77 -15.71 21.46
C ASP A 144 27.65 -16.39 22.83
N HIS A 145 28.68 -17.12 23.24
CA HIS A 145 28.79 -17.74 24.56
C HIS A 145 30.17 -17.48 25.17
N GLN A 146 30.24 -17.25 26.48
CA GLN A 146 31.50 -17.16 27.21
C GLN A 146 32.36 -18.41 27.01
N MET A 147 33.67 -18.21 26.97
CA MET A 147 34.64 -19.28 26.78
C MET A 147 34.73 -20.18 28.03
N ALA A 148 34.99 -21.47 27.82
CA ALA A 148 35.25 -22.39 28.93
C ALA A 148 36.64 -22.12 29.57
N PRO A 149 36.83 -22.44 30.86
CA PRO A 149 38.13 -22.36 31.52
C PRO A 149 39.21 -23.21 30.83
N PRO A 150 40.49 -22.77 30.81
CA PRO A 150 41.60 -23.54 30.24
C PRO A 150 41.80 -24.92 30.90
N GLU A 151 41.45 -25.04 32.18
CA GLU A 151 41.62 -26.27 32.98
C GLU A 151 40.49 -27.30 32.76
N GLY A 152 39.55 -27.02 31.85
CA GLY A 152 38.36 -27.82 31.59
C GLY A 152 37.13 -27.29 32.35
N GLY A 153 35.98 -27.24 31.68
CA GLY A 153 34.72 -26.72 32.22
C GLY A 153 33.68 -26.44 31.14
N THR A 154 32.51 -25.93 31.52
CA THR A 154 31.44 -25.56 30.58
C THR A 154 31.60 -24.13 30.08
N THR A 155 31.14 -23.87 28.86
CA THR A 155 30.88 -22.50 28.38
C THR A 155 29.95 -21.78 29.34
N GLY A 156 30.17 -20.48 29.54
CA GLY A 156 29.40 -19.67 30.48
C GLY A 156 28.12 -19.10 29.86
N ALA A 157 27.75 -17.89 30.30
CA ALA A 157 26.53 -17.22 29.85
C ALA A 157 26.50 -17.00 28.32
N ALA A 158 25.31 -17.07 27.72
CA ALA A 158 25.06 -16.58 26.38
C ALA A 158 25.08 -15.04 26.37
N GLY A 159 25.42 -14.41 25.24
CA GLY A 159 25.55 -12.95 25.16
C GLY A 159 26.37 -12.48 23.96
N ALA A 160 27.23 -11.48 24.15
CA ALA A 160 28.12 -10.94 23.13
C ALA A 160 29.52 -10.60 23.68
N PHE A 161 30.56 -10.86 22.89
CA PHE A 161 31.91 -10.40 23.20
C PHE A 161 32.05 -8.88 23.03
N VAL A 162 32.78 -8.25 23.96
CA VAL A 162 33.22 -6.86 23.89
C VAL A 162 34.66 -6.82 23.40
N TRP A 163 34.95 -5.88 22.50
CA TRP A 163 36.20 -5.80 21.76
C TRP A 163 36.86 -4.43 21.91
N THR A 164 38.18 -4.36 21.71
CA THR A 164 38.85 -3.08 21.42
C THR A 164 38.39 -2.52 20.07
N GLU A 165 38.80 -1.29 19.77
CA GLU A 165 38.49 -0.61 18.50
C GLU A 165 38.73 -1.50 17.26
N PRO A 166 37.76 -1.60 16.34
CA PRO A 166 37.86 -2.44 15.15
C PRO A 166 38.87 -1.86 14.16
N LYS A 167 39.67 -2.74 13.53
CA LYS A 167 40.73 -2.35 12.61
C LYS A 167 40.19 -2.19 11.19
N ALA A 168 40.65 -1.17 10.47
CA ALA A 168 40.30 -0.99 9.06
C ALA A 168 40.77 -2.19 8.22
N GLY A 169 39.87 -2.73 7.40
CA GLY A 169 40.13 -3.87 6.52
C GLY A 169 40.72 -3.47 5.18
N LYS A 170 41.05 -4.48 4.35
CA LYS A 170 41.71 -4.28 3.04
C LYS A 170 40.83 -3.57 2.00
N LYS A 171 39.50 -3.54 2.19
CA LYS A 171 38.55 -2.83 1.32
C LYS A 171 38.10 -1.54 2.01
N ALA A 172 37.95 -0.46 1.26
CA ALA A 172 37.42 0.80 1.78
C ALA A 172 36.05 0.57 2.46
N GLY A 173 35.90 1.01 3.71
CA GLY A 173 34.69 0.82 4.52
C GLY A 173 34.53 -0.57 5.16
N SER A 174 35.47 -1.50 4.99
CA SER A 174 35.48 -2.78 5.71
C SER A 174 36.24 -2.67 7.03
N PHE A 175 35.78 -3.38 8.07
CA PHE A 175 36.39 -3.39 9.40
C PHE A 175 36.48 -4.83 9.92
N THR A 176 37.60 -5.18 10.54
CA THR A 176 37.84 -6.46 11.21
C THR A 176 37.82 -6.30 12.73
N ALA A 177 37.51 -7.38 13.45
CA ALA A 177 37.46 -7.38 14.90
C ALA A 177 38.76 -6.87 15.54
N GLY A 178 38.61 -6.14 16.65
CA GLY A 178 39.71 -5.83 17.57
C GLY A 178 40.13 -7.07 18.38
N GLU A 179 40.67 -6.84 19.58
CA GLU A 179 40.95 -7.90 20.55
C GLU A 179 39.81 -7.98 21.57
N ARG A 180 39.49 -9.17 22.05
CA ARG A 180 38.42 -9.36 23.05
C ARG A 180 38.90 -8.87 24.41
N VAL A 181 38.08 -8.08 25.10
CA VAL A 181 38.40 -7.49 26.40
C VAL A 181 37.41 -7.90 27.50
N GLY A 182 36.17 -8.24 27.13
CA GLY A 182 35.14 -8.65 28.08
C GLY A 182 33.95 -9.32 27.39
N PHE A 183 32.93 -9.64 28.17
CA PHE A 183 31.70 -10.25 27.68
C PHE A 183 30.49 -9.59 28.32
N LEU A 184 29.42 -9.37 27.55
CA LEU A 184 28.14 -8.89 28.04
C LEU A 184 27.11 -10.02 27.96
N PRO A 185 26.48 -10.44 29.08
CA PRO A 185 25.44 -11.46 29.06
C PRO A 185 24.21 -11.03 28.25
N ALA A 186 23.50 -11.99 27.67
CA ALA A 186 22.24 -11.78 26.98
C ALA A 186 21.22 -11.09 27.90
N GLY A 187 20.48 -10.12 27.36
CA GLY A 187 19.59 -9.25 28.13
C GLY A 187 20.25 -7.96 28.63
N SER A 188 21.59 -7.84 28.60
CA SER A 188 22.27 -6.56 28.89
C SER A 188 21.92 -5.49 27.86
N GLU A 189 21.90 -4.23 28.28
CA GLU A 189 21.53 -3.08 27.44
C GLU A 189 22.64 -2.04 27.39
N VAL A 190 22.86 -1.49 26.21
CA VAL A 190 23.91 -0.51 25.94
C VAL A 190 23.38 0.64 25.09
N ILE A 191 23.87 1.85 25.34
CA ILE A 191 23.73 3.00 24.44
C ILE A 191 24.98 3.04 23.56
N ILE A 192 24.81 3.23 22.25
CA ILE A 192 25.95 3.38 21.34
C ILE A 192 26.25 4.84 21.02
N SER A 193 27.52 5.18 20.77
CA SER A 193 27.91 6.53 20.33
C SER A 193 28.27 6.63 18.86
N GLU A 194 28.85 5.58 18.26
CA GLU A 194 29.20 5.55 16.84
C GLU A 194 29.19 4.14 16.26
N THR A 195 29.16 4.03 14.93
CA THR A 195 29.16 2.77 14.18
C THR A 195 30.26 2.77 13.11
N ARG A 196 31.00 1.67 13.00
CA ARG A 196 32.03 1.41 11.98
C ARG A 196 31.80 0.06 11.31
N GLY A 197 31.17 0.08 10.14
CA GLY A 197 30.74 -1.14 9.47
C GLY A 197 29.69 -1.89 10.31
N GLN A 198 30.02 -3.12 10.73
CA GLN A 198 29.17 -3.95 11.61
C GLN A 198 29.55 -3.83 13.09
N TRP A 199 30.39 -2.87 13.47
CA TRP A 199 30.84 -2.66 14.84
C TRP A 199 30.21 -1.40 15.42
N VAL A 200 29.74 -1.46 16.67
CA VAL A 200 29.15 -0.31 17.38
C VAL A 200 29.94 -0.04 18.66
N HIS A 201 30.20 1.23 18.93
CA HIS A 201 30.94 1.67 20.12
C HIS A 201 29.99 1.87 21.29
N ILE A 202 30.35 1.31 22.47
CA ILE A 202 29.54 1.43 23.68
C ILE A 202 29.79 2.81 24.30
N LYS A 203 28.74 3.64 24.37
CA LYS A 203 28.74 4.90 25.13
C LYS A 203 28.54 4.64 26.62
N ALA A 204 27.60 3.77 26.96
CA ALA A 204 27.24 3.39 28.32
C ALA A 204 26.55 2.03 28.34
N ILE A 205 26.71 1.29 29.44
CA ILE A 205 25.89 0.10 29.76
C ILE A 205 24.78 0.58 30.70
N THR A 206 23.53 0.42 30.29
CA THR A 206 22.35 0.91 31.02
C THR A 206 21.68 -0.18 31.85
N ALA A 207 21.83 -1.45 31.46
CA ALA A 207 21.38 -2.60 32.22
C ALA A 207 22.33 -3.79 32.03
N GLY A 208 22.52 -4.57 33.09
CA GLY A 208 23.55 -5.61 33.13
C GLY A 208 24.94 -5.06 33.48
N HIS A 209 25.95 -5.92 33.46
CA HIS A 209 27.34 -5.56 33.71
C HIS A 209 28.26 -6.42 32.86
N MET A 210 29.47 -5.91 32.60
CA MET A 210 30.48 -6.67 31.87
C MET A 210 31.05 -7.77 32.77
N VAL A 211 31.33 -8.93 32.18
CA VAL A 211 31.89 -10.10 32.87
C VAL A 211 33.13 -10.60 32.13
N SER A 212 33.89 -11.48 32.78
CA SER A 212 35.09 -12.08 32.20
C SER A 212 34.78 -12.82 30.88
N LEU A 213 35.77 -12.85 29.99
CA LEU A 213 35.71 -13.61 28.72
C LEU A 213 35.53 -15.11 28.94
N VAL A 214 36.05 -15.58 30.07
CA VAL A 214 36.09 -16.98 30.47
C VAL A 214 35.11 -17.16 31.63
N ASN A 215 34.28 -18.20 31.55
CA ASN A 215 33.37 -18.58 32.62
C ASN A 215 34.14 -18.80 33.93
N GLY A 216 33.71 -18.18 35.03
CA GLY A 216 34.41 -18.21 36.32
C GLY A 216 35.76 -17.48 36.34
N GLY A 217 36.15 -16.82 35.25
CA GLY A 217 37.35 -15.99 35.18
C GLY A 217 37.20 -14.68 35.93
N TYR A 218 38.33 -14.12 36.38
CA TYR A 218 38.37 -12.80 37.02
C TYR A 218 38.34 -11.69 35.97
N PHE A 219 37.64 -10.59 36.25
CA PHE A 219 37.52 -9.43 35.34
C PHE A 219 38.34 -8.19 35.77
N GLY A 220 39.03 -8.23 36.92
CA GLY A 220 39.99 -7.19 37.37
C GLY A 220 39.40 -6.07 38.23
N TRP A 221 40.08 -5.77 39.37
CA TRP A 221 39.84 -4.74 40.41
C TRP A 221 38.43 -4.61 41.04
N GLU A 222 38.32 -3.82 42.13
CA GLU A 222 37.11 -3.71 42.98
C GLU A 222 35.86 -3.16 42.26
N ASP A 223 36.01 -2.48 41.12
CA ASP A 223 34.90 -2.01 40.27
C ASP A 223 34.78 -2.91 39.02
N GLN A 224 33.82 -3.84 39.06
CA GLN A 224 33.64 -4.94 38.09
C GLN A 224 33.21 -4.50 36.67
N ASN A 225 33.24 -3.20 36.36
CA ASN A 225 32.66 -2.69 35.13
C ASN A 225 33.68 -2.14 34.12
N VAL A 226 34.96 -1.95 34.45
CA VAL A 226 35.86 -1.14 33.61
C VAL A 226 36.81 -1.98 32.71
N PRO A 227 36.58 -2.11 31.38
CA PRO A 227 37.44 -2.89 30.49
C PRO A 227 38.86 -2.31 30.28
N TRP A 228 39.18 -1.16 30.87
CA TRP A 228 40.48 -0.48 30.78
C TRP A 228 41.40 -0.70 31.99
N LYS A 229 41.05 -1.56 32.96
CA LYS A 229 41.90 -1.90 34.13
C LYS A 229 42.01 -3.41 34.33
N THR A 230 43.22 -3.91 34.65
CA THR A 230 43.48 -5.33 34.90
C THR A 230 44.70 -5.53 35.80
N GLU A 231 44.71 -6.62 36.59
CA GLU A 231 45.88 -7.04 37.40
C GLU A 231 46.77 -8.06 36.66
N ALA A 232 46.34 -8.55 35.51
CA ALA A 232 47.09 -9.55 34.75
C ALA A 232 48.13 -8.87 33.84
N GLU A 233 49.41 -9.27 33.96
CA GLU A 233 50.57 -8.66 33.29
C GLU A 233 50.51 -8.59 31.74
N ASN A 234 49.49 -9.16 31.09
CA ASN A 234 49.35 -9.16 29.62
C ASN A 234 47.89 -9.11 29.10
N ALA A 235 46.91 -8.78 29.96
CA ALA A 235 45.52 -8.74 29.52
C ALA A 235 45.26 -7.56 28.57
N LYS A 236 44.46 -7.81 27.51
CA LYS A 236 44.07 -6.77 26.56
C LYS A 236 42.99 -5.92 27.18
N VAL A 237 43.20 -4.61 27.14
CA VAL A 237 42.32 -3.60 27.74
C VAL A 237 41.94 -2.54 26.71
N THR A 238 40.83 -1.86 26.92
CA THR A 238 40.46 -0.66 26.16
C THR A 238 41.24 0.57 26.66
N PRO A 239 41.25 1.68 25.89
CA PRO A 239 41.71 2.98 26.40
C PRO A 239 40.95 3.39 27.68
N GLU A 240 41.58 4.24 28.50
CA GLU A 240 40.96 4.72 29.73
C GLU A 240 39.63 5.44 29.44
N ASN A 241 38.57 5.03 30.14
CA ASN A 241 37.18 5.48 29.97
C ASN A 241 36.48 5.09 28.64
N ASP A 242 36.98 4.06 27.95
CA ASP A 242 36.36 3.49 26.75
C ASP A 242 35.77 2.10 27.04
N TRP A 243 34.44 1.95 26.92
CA TRP A 243 33.74 0.69 27.17
C TRP A 243 33.98 -0.39 26.10
N GLY A 244 34.54 -0.02 24.95
CA GLY A 244 34.83 -0.91 23.84
C GLY A 244 33.68 -1.02 22.84
N TRP A 245 33.77 -2.05 22.01
CA TRP A 245 32.98 -2.22 20.80
C TRP A 245 32.24 -3.56 20.78
N LEU A 246 31.04 -3.58 20.19
CA LEU A 246 30.21 -4.76 20.00
C LEU A 246 29.99 -5.05 18.53
N TYR A 247 29.75 -6.32 18.21
CA TYR A 247 29.35 -6.73 16.88
C TYR A 247 27.83 -6.60 16.70
N LYS A 248 27.40 -5.68 15.83
CA LYS A 248 26.00 -5.27 15.65
C LYS A 248 25.03 -6.43 15.38
N PRO A 249 25.35 -7.47 14.60
CA PRO A 249 24.47 -8.63 14.41
C PRO A 249 24.12 -9.40 15.69
N ASN A 250 24.89 -9.22 16.76
CA ASN A 250 24.62 -9.85 18.06
C ASN A 250 23.68 -9.00 18.94
N LEU A 251 23.18 -7.89 18.41
CA LEU A 251 22.37 -6.92 19.12
C LEU A 251 21.00 -6.79 18.48
N GLN A 252 19.98 -6.58 19.31
CA GLN A 252 18.67 -6.12 18.89
C GLN A 252 18.60 -4.62 19.12
N GLY A 253 18.29 -3.84 18.07
CA GLY A 253 18.04 -2.42 18.22
C GLY A 253 16.82 -2.20 19.10
N ILE A 254 17.02 -1.50 20.20
CA ILE A 254 16.00 -1.10 21.15
C ILE A 254 16.02 0.42 21.16
N LYS A 255 15.25 1.03 20.26
CA LYS A 255 15.10 2.48 20.33
C LYS A 255 14.20 2.82 21.50
N GLU A 256 14.69 3.62 22.44
CA GLU A 256 13.87 4.17 23.51
C GLU A 256 13.38 5.56 23.09
N PRO A 257 12.14 5.93 23.45
CA PRO A 257 11.69 7.29 23.23
C PRO A 257 12.24 8.21 24.33
N ASP A 258 12.97 9.26 23.94
CA ASP A 258 13.31 10.38 24.82
C ASP A 258 12.97 11.70 24.13
N PRO A 259 12.15 12.59 24.73
CA PRO A 259 11.43 12.45 26.00
C PRO A 259 10.04 11.78 25.88
N VAL A 260 9.57 11.18 26.97
CA VAL A 260 8.18 10.70 27.16
C VAL A 260 7.35 11.67 28.02
N GLY A 261 6.02 11.55 27.96
CA GLY A 261 5.07 12.31 28.78
C GLY A 261 4.77 13.75 28.30
N GLN A 262 5.47 14.23 27.27
CA GLN A 262 5.30 15.60 26.73
C GLN A 262 5.23 15.62 25.20
N VAL A 263 4.72 16.72 24.64
CA VAL A 263 4.71 16.92 23.19
C VAL A 263 6.12 17.21 22.70
N VAL A 264 6.58 16.41 21.75
CA VAL A 264 7.88 16.52 21.10
C VAL A 264 7.71 17.08 19.71
N ILE A 265 8.44 18.14 19.41
CA ILE A 265 8.62 18.67 18.06
C ILE A 265 10.04 18.32 17.63
N PRO A 266 10.22 17.40 16.67
CA PRO A 266 11.54 17.02 16.21
C PRO A 266 12.35 18.24 15.75
N PRO A 267 13.66 18.32 16.06
CA PRO A 267 14.53 19.40 15.55
C PRO A 267 14.51 19.50 14.02
N LYS A 268 14.30 18.36 13.34
CA LYS A 268 14.00 18.25 11.91
C LYS A 268 12.84 17.29 11.71
N PRO A 269 11.85 17.62 10.84
CA PRO A 269 10.76 16.70 10.52
C PRO A 269 11.30 15.35 10.04
N VAL A 270 10.72 14.25 10.53
CA VAL A 270 11.22 12.89 10.25
C VAL A 270 10.43 12.27 9.12
N PHE A 271 11.09 12.02 7.97
CA PHE A 271 10.43 11.41 6.82
C PHE A 271 9.99 9.97 7.12
N VAL A 272 8.75 9.64 6.77
CA VAL A 272 8.16 8.30 6.88
C VAL A 272 7.42 7.95 5.60
N LYS A 273 7.52 6.68 5.19
CA LYS A 273 6.74 6.15 4.05
C LYS A 273 5.37 5.65 4.49
N ALA A 274 4.43 5.56 3.55
CA ALA A 274 3.20 4.80 3.72
C ALA A 274 3.50 3.40 4.27
N GLY A 275 2.72 2.95 5.25
CA GLY A 275 2.93 1.67 5.93
C GLY A 275 4.01 1.68 7.02
N THR A 276 4.76 2.77 7.22
CA THR A 276 5.75 2.88 8.31
C THR A 276 5.04 2.70 9.67
N PRO A 277 5.53 1.83 10.58
CA PRO A 277 5.00 1.71 11.93
C PRO A 277 5.12 3.03 12.70
N LEU A 278 4.00 3.49 13.27
CA LEU A 278 3.92 4.70 14.11
C LEU A 278 3.77 4.37 15.60
N GLY A 279 3.52 3.11 15.94
CA GLY A 279 3.38 2.64 17.32
C GLY A 279 2.29 1.58 17.42
N GLN A 280 1.92 1.20 18.65
CA GLN A 280 0.78 0.34 18.92
C GLN A 280 -0.47 1.17 19.23
N ILE A 281 -1.66 0.56 19.09
CA ILE A 281 -2.91 1.19 19.52
C ILE A 281 -2.91 1.24 21.05
N GLY A 282 -3.24 2.40 21.61
CA GLY A 282 -3.35 2.61 23.03
C GLY A 282 -4.75 2.39 23.58
N GLU A 283 -4.89 2.53 24.90
CA GLU A 283 -6.15 2.36 25.60
C GLU A 283 -6.97 3.66 25.65
N TYR A 284 -8.29 3.56 25.59
CA TYR A 284 -9.21 4.66 25.83
C TYR A 284 -10.50 4.14 26.48
N HIS A 285 -10.62 4.27 27.79
CA HIS A 285 -11.79 3.78 28.54
C HIS A 285 -12.79 4.91 28.77
N ASP A 286 -14.02 4.74 28.31
CA ASP A 286 -15.12 5.62 28.71
C ASP A 286 -15.71 5.18 30.06
N TYR A 287 -16.66 5.97 30.57
CA TYR A 287 -17.29 5.72 31.87
C TYR A 287 -17.91 4.31 31.97
N GLU A 288 -18.56 3.82 30.90
CA GLU A 288 -19.17 2.49 30.88
C GLU A 288 -18.15 1.36 30.97
N ARG A 289 -16.92 1.60 30.48
CA ARG A 289 -15.85 0.61 30.46
C ARG A 289 -14.86 0.76 31.62
N ALA A 290 -14.95 1.82 32.42
CA ALA A 290 -14.16 2.02 33.63
C ALA A 290 -14.23 0.82 34.59
N THR A 291 -13.13 0.48 35.25
CA THR A 291 -12.97 -0.72 36.10
C THR A 291 -12.52 -0.35 37.53
N PRO A 292 -12.62 -1.27 38.50
CA PRO A 292 -11.91 -1.12 39.77
C PRO A 292 -10.39 -1.04 39.59
N LEU A 293 -9.67 -0.62 40.64
CA LEU A 293 -8.20 -0.51 40.66
C LEU A 293 -7.55 -1.90 40.88
N PRO A 294 -6.42 -2.24 40.21
CA PRO A 294 -5.81 -1.52 39.10
C PRO A 294 -6.63 -1.67 37.82
N PRO A 295 -6.78 -0.61 37.00
CA PRO A 295 -7.50 -0.73 35.75
C PRO A 295 -6.76 -1.70 34.81
N VAL A 296 -7.52 -2.55 34.13
CA VAL A 296 -7.01 -3.57 33.21
C VAL A 296 -7.29 -3.17 31.76
N PRO A 297 -6.38 -3.42 30.80
CA PRO A 297 -6.62 -3.14 29.38
C PRO A 297 -7.96 -3.73 28.92
N LYS A 298 -8.78 -2.92 28.25
CA LYS A 298 -10.18 -3.26 27.97
C LYS A 298 -10.73 -2.64 26.69
N ARG A 299 -10.16 -1.51 26.24
CA ARG A 299 -10.60 -0.82 25.03
C ARG A 299 -9.41 -0.16 24.35
N GLN A 300 -8.80 -0.91 23.43
CA GLN A 300 -7.88 -0.35 22.46
C GLN A 300 -8.64 0.43 21.41
N LEU A 301 -8.29 1.69 21.22
CA LEU A 301 -8.95 2.61 20.29
C LEU A 301 -7.90 3.53 19.68
N LEU A 302 -7.90 3.64 18.37
CA LEU A 302 -7.18 4.67 17.63
C LEU A 302 -8.20 5.65 17.07
N HIS A 303 -7.96 6.94 17.27
CA HIS A 303 -8.70 8.00 16.59
C HIS A 303 -7.82 8.55 15.47
N LEU A 304 -8.27 8.45 14.22
CA LEU A 304 -7.55 8.91 13.03
C LEU A 304 -8.26 10.10 12.40
N GLU A 305 -7.59 11.25 12.34
CA GLU A 305 -8.04 12.44 11.60
C GLU A 305 -7.12 12.73 10.42
N VAL A 306 -7.70 13.29 9.36
CA VAL A 306 -6.94 13.97 8.30
C VAL A 306 -7.52 15.36 8.11
N PHE A 307 -6.69 16.39 8.19
CA PHE A 307 -7.15 17.78 8.10
C PHE A 307 -6.19 18.72 7.38
N ALA A 308 -6.71 19.85 6.91
CA ALA A 308 -5.98 20.92 6.25
C ALA A 308 -6.45 22.30 6.76
N ASP A 309 -5.64 23.33 6.59
CA ASP A 309 -5.99 24.68 7.02
C ASP A 309 -7.06 25.36 6.11
N ASP A 310 -7.35 26.63 6.36
CA ASP A 310 -8.33 27.39 5.55
C ASP A 310 -7.84 27.69 4.11
N GLY A 311 -6.52 27.63 3.85
CA GLY A 311 -5.92 27.76 2.52
C GLY A 311 -6.24 26.59 1.59
N PHE A 312 -6.62 25.43 2.15
CA PHE A 312 -7.01 24.24 1.39
C PHE A 312 -8.14 24.52 0.39
N SER A 313 -9.07 25.43 0.72
CA SER A 313 -10.16 25.81 -0.19
C SER A 313 -9.64 26.38 -1.51
N ALA A 314 -8.66 27.29 -1.46
CA ALA A 314 -8.07 27.87 -2.67
C ALA A 314 -7.25 26.83 -3.45
N PHE A 315 -6.57 25.92 -2.74
CA PHE A 315 -5.88 24.80 -3.36
C PHE A 315 -6.85 23.86 -4.10
N LEU A 316 -7.98 23.52 -3.49
CA LEU A 316 -8.99 22.63 -4.08
C LEU A 316 -9.55 23.21 -5.38
N ASP A 317 -9.83 24.51 -5.43
CA ASP A 317 -10.32 25.18 -6.64
C ASP A 317 -9.25 25.15 -7.76
N LYS A 318 -7.98 25.39 -7.42
CA LYS A 318 -6.86 25.24 -8.37
C LYS A 318 -6.67 23.80 -8.83
N SER A 319 -6.80 22.84 -7.92
CA SER A 319 -6.70 21.40 -8.19
C SER A 319 -7.74 20.99 -9.23
N ARG A 320 -9.00 21.39 -9.04
CA ARG A 320 -10.10 21.15 -9.99
C ARG A 320 -9.85 21.79 -11.35
N ALA A 321 -9.37 23.04 -11.36
CA ALA A 321 -9.02 23.73 -12.60
C ALA A 321 -7.81 23.11 -13.33
N ARG A 322 -6.84 22.54 -12.60
CA ARG A 322 -5.72 21.77 -13.17
C ARG A 322 -6.23 20.45 -13.76
N ALA A 323 -7.04 19.72 -13.01
CA ALA A 323 -7.58 18.42 -13.40
C ALA A 323 -8.35 18.45 -14.73
N ALA A 324 -9.14 19.50 -14.98
CA ALA A 324 -9.87 19.69 -16.23
C ALA A 324 -8.95 19.75 -17.48
N ARG A 325 -7.68 20.13 -17.29
CA ARG A 325 -6.67 20.27 -18.36
C ARG A 325 -5.74 19.07 -18.47
N LEU A 326 -5.82 18.10 -17.55
CA LEU A 326 -4.93 16.94 -17.58
C LEU A 326 -5.30 15.99 -18.73
N PRO A 327 -4.30 15.27 -19.28
CA PRO A 327 -4.52 14.34 -20.37
C PRO A 327 -5.39 13.15 -19.92
N VAL A 328 -5.95 12.45 -20.90
CA VAL A 328 -6.99 11.42 -20.67
C VAL A 328 -6.46 10.22 -19.88
N ASP A 329 -5.19 9.87 -20.04
CA ASP A 329 -4.50 8.79 -19.32
C ASP A 329 -4.41 9.05 -17.79
N GLN A 330 -4.46 10.32 -17.36
CA GLN A 330 -4.52 10.69 -15.95
C GLN A 330 -5.94 10.72 -15.36
N ARG A 331 -6.96 10.35 -16.14
CA ARG A 331 -8.36 10.28 -15.72
C ARG A 331 -8.71 8.85 -15.33
N THR A 332 -8.38 8.50 -14.09
CA THR A 332 -8.43 7.12 -13.59
C THR A 332 -9.69 6.78 -12.77
N LEU A 333 -10.59 7.74 -12.57
CA LEU A 333 -11.81 7.57 -11.79
C LEU A 333 -13.05 7.67 -12.69
N LEU A 334 -13.85 6.61 -12.78
CA LEU A 334 -15.15 6.65 -13.44
C LEU A 334 -16.17 7.25 -12.49
N VAL A 335 -16.73 8.39 -12.89
CA VAL A 335 -17.83 9.05 -12.20
C VAL A 335 -19.14 8.67 -12.88
N ILE A 336 -20.09 8.18 -12.10
CA ILE A 336 -21.48 7.94 -12.52
C ILE A 336 -22.33 8.99 -11.81
N ASP A 337 -22.87 9.93 -12.58
CA ASP A 337 -23.59 11.08 -12.05
C ASP A 337 -24.97 10.68 -11.49
N VAL A 338 -25.53 11.53 -10.63
CA VAL A 338 -26.94 11.44 -10.22
C VAL A 338 -27.82 11.53 -11.46
N GLY A 339 -28.81 10.65 -11.57
CA GLY A 339 -29.72 10.54 -12.71
C GLY A 339 -29.22 9.62 -13.83
N ALA A 340 -27.96 9.16 -13.79
CA ALA A 340 -27.45 8.22 -14.77
C ALA A 340 -28.21 6.88 -14.72
N LYS A 341 -28.62 6.38 -15.88
CA LYS A 341 -29.26 5.06 -16.03
C LYS A 341 -28.23 4.06 -16.51
N LEU A 342 -28.32 2.81 -16.05
CA LEU A 342 -27.41 1.74 -16.45
C LEU A 342 -28.10 0.71 -17.35
N VAL A 343 -27.31 -0.07 -18.09
CA VAL A 343 -27.86 -1.15 -18.92
C VAL A 343 -28.26 -2.29 -18.01
N LYS A 344 -29.57 -2.51 -17.86
CA LYS A 344 -30.12 -3.55 -16.98
C LYS A 344 -30.53 -4.79 -17.77
N ASP A 345 -31.21 -4.57 -18.89
CA ASP A 345 -31.74 -5.62 -19.73
C ASP A 345 -30.73 -6.00 -20.81
N ILE A 346 -30.34 -7.27 -20.80
CA ILE A 346 -29.53 -7.85 -21.87
C ILE A 346 -30.48 -8.04 -23.06
N ALA A 347 -30.04 -7.68 -24.27
CA ALA A 347 -30.86 -7.91 -25.45
C ALA A 347 -31.27 -9.39 -25.53
N PRO A 348 -32.50 -9.74 -25.92
CA PRO A 348 -32.84 -11.13 -26.17
C PRO A 348 -31.97 -11.68 -27.29
N ALA A 349 -31.66 -12.98 -27.24
CA ALA A 349 -30.97 -13.67 -28.33
C ALA A 349 -31.75 -13.47 -29.64
N ASP A 350 -31.06 -13.05 -30.70
CA ASP A 350 -31.67 -12.76 -32.00
C ASP A 350 -31.68 -13.99 -32.91
N ARG A 351 -30.99 -15.06 -32.52
CA ARG A 351 -30.92 -16.31 -33.29
C ARG A 351 -30.57 -17.52 -32.42
N LYS A 352 -30.60 -18.70 -33.06
CA LYS A 352 -30.01 -19.93 -32.52
C LYS A 352 -28.58 -20.09 -33.04
N LEU A 353 -27.83 -20.98 -32.40
CA LEU A 353 -26.44 -21.25 -32.75
C LEU A 353 -26.29 -21.92 -34.13
N CYS A 354 -27.25 -22.77 -34.52
CA CYS A 354 -27.38 -23.27 -35.89
C CYS A 354 -28.85 -23.23 -36.32
N ASP A 355 -29.10 -22.78 -37.55
CA ASP A 355 -30.46 -22.65 -38.10
C ASP A 355 -30.76 -23.76 -39.12
N TRP A 356 -29.74 -24.28 -39.80
CA TRP A 356 -29.90 -25.18 -40.95
C TRP A 356 -29.27 -26.56 -40.74
N HIS A 357 -28.13 -26.62 -40.04
CA HIS A 357 -27.36 -27.84 -39.85
C HIS A 357 -27.27 -28.26 -38.37
N PRO A 358 -27.08 -29.57 -38.09
CA PRO A 358 -26.76 -30.01 -36.73
C PRO A 358 -25.41 -29.43 -36.31
N LEU A 359 -25.33 -28.95 -35.06
CA LEU A 359 -24.08 -28.49 -34.48
C LEU A 359 -23.15 -29.68 -34.28
N TYR A 360 -21.97 -29.63 -34.91
CA TYR A 360 -20.87 -30.57 -34.61
C TYR A 360 -20.03 -30.04 -33.44
N ARG A 361 -19.61 -28.76 -33.52
CA ARG A 361 -18.83 -28.09 -32.47
C ARG A 361 -18.96 -26.57 -32.55
N ALA A 362 -18.82 -25.89 -31.42
CA ALA A 362 -18.63 -24.44 -31.35
C ALA A 362 -17.17 -24.12 -30.98
N ASP A 363 -16.39 -23.62 -31.93
CA ASP A 363 -14.99 -23.25 -31.70
C ASP A 363 -14.90 -21.81 -31.17
N VAL A 364 -14.19 -21.57 -30.07
CA VAL A 364 -13.94 -20.21 -29.57
C VAL A 364 -13.09 -19.44 -30.58
N THR A 365 -13.51 -18.23 -30.95
CA THR A 365 -12.77 -17.43 -31.92
C THR A 365 -11.53 -16.78 -31.29
N PRO A 366 -10.45 -16.53 -32.06
CA PRO A 366 -9.23 -15.90 -31.53
C PRO A 366 -9.45 -14.49 -30.95
N ASP A 367 -10.45 -13.76 -31.43
CA ASP A 367 -10.84 -12.44 -30.94
C ASP A 367 -11.78 -12.50 -29.72
N SER A 368 -12.16 -13.69 -29.25
CA SER A 368 -13.04 -13.82 -28.10
C SER A 368 -12.33 -13.44 -26.79
N PRO A 369 -12.98 -12.70 -25.88
CA PRO A 369 -12.42 -12.44 -24.55
C PRO A 369 -12.10 -13.73 -23.79
N ALA A 370 -10.96 -13.77 -23.10
CA ALA A 370 -10.53 -14.93 -22.31
C ALA A 370 -11.43 -15.19 -21.08
N SER A 371 -12.14 -14.17 -20.60
CA SER A 371 -13.04 -14.24 -19.45
C SER A 371 -14.30 -13.41 -19.69
N GLY A 372 -15.31 -13.57 -18.84
CA GLY A 372 -16.56 -12.83 -18.92
C GLY A 372 -17.78 -13.75 -19.05
N PRO A 373 -19.00 -13.22 -18.91
CA PRO A 373 -20.22 -14.03 -19.02
C PRO A 373 -20.53 -14.47 -20.46
N TRP A 374 -19.98 -13.81 -21.48
CA TRP A 374 -20.17 -14.18 -22.89
C TRP A 374 -18.87 -14.63 -23.55
N VAL A 375 -18.99 -15.52 -24.53
CA VAL A 375 -17.91 -16.03 -25.38
C VAL A 375 -18.35 -15.97 -26.83
N LYS A 376 -17.40 -15.68 -27.72
CA LYS A 376 -17.62 -15.57 -29.16
C LYS A 376 -17.14 -16.86 -29.81
N VAL A 377 -18.01 -17.47 -30.60
CA VAL A 377 -17.80 -18.81 -31.16
C VAL A 377 -18.10 -18.84 -32.65
N GLN A 378 -17.35 -19.66 -33.37
CA GLN A 378 -17.69 -20.11 -34.71
C GLN A 378 -18.43 -21.45 -34.60
N PRO A 379 -19.75 -21.48 -34.80
CA PRO A 379 -20.47 -22.75 -34.93
C PRO A 379 -19.99 -23.46 -36.20
N ARG A 380 -19.84 -24.79 -36.11
CA ARG A 380 -19.44 -25.65 -37.23
C ARG A 380 -20.34 -26.87 -37.33
N TYR A 381 -20.59 -27.29 -38.56
CA TYR A 381 -21.25 -28.55 -38.89
C TYR A 381 -20.30 -29.43 -39.71
N GLN A 382 -20.58 -30.73 -39.74
CA GLN A 382 -19.87 -31.67 -40.59
C GLN A 382 -20.63 -31.80 -41.92
N ASP A 383 -19.95 -31.59 -43.04
CA ASP A 383 -20.55 -31.77 -44.36
C ASP A 383 -20.94 -33.25 -44.59
N SER A 384 -22.07 -33.49 -45.22
CA SER A 384 -22.59 -34.84 -45.48
C SER A 384 -21.78 -35.60 -46.54
N ASN A 385 -21.06 -34.89 -47.41
CA ASN A 385 -20.29 -35.47 -48.52
C ASN A 385 -18.78 -35.52 -48.26
N THR A 386 -18.29 -34.90 -47.19
CA THR A 386 -16.86 -34.84 -46.83
C THR A 386 -16.65 -34.94 -45.32
N THR A 387 -15.46 -35.27 -44.83
CA THR A 387 -15.14 -35.21 -43.38
C THR A 387 -14.73 -33.80 -42.92
N LEU A 388 -15.00 -32.77 -43.72
CA LEU A 388 -14.57 -31.40 -43.43
C LEU A 388 -15.59 -30.68 -42.54
N LEU A 389 -15.07 -29.87 -41.60
CA LEU A 389 -15.89 -29.05 -40.70
C LEU A 389 -16.10 -27.66 -41.31
N MET A 390 -17.33 -27.39 -41.73
CA MET A 390 -17.75 -26.14 -42.36
C MET A 390 -18.32 -25.17 -41.31
N PRO A 391 -18.08 -23.85 -41.43
CA PRO A 391 -18.70 -22.86 -40.56
C PRO A 391 -20.21 -22.71 -40.84
N GLU A 392 -21.02 -22.67 -39.79
CA GLU A 392 -22.46 -22.33 -39.86
C GLU A 392 -22.62 -20.80 -39.75
N GLY A 393 -22.43 -20.09 -40.87
CA GLY A 393 -22.56 -18.63 -40.90
C GLY A 393 -21.44 -17.89 -40.12
N PRO A 394 -21.62 -16.58 -39.83
CA PRO A 394 -20.62 -15.78 -39.14
C PRO A 394 -20.49 -16.16 -37.65
N PRO A 395 -19.37 -15.81 -36.99
CA PRO A 395 -19.23 -15.96 -35.55
C PRO A 395 -20.34 -15.26 -34.77
N VAL A 396 -20.77 -15.88 -33.67
CA VAL A 396 -21.84 -15.39 -32.80
C VAL A 396 -21.40 -15.41 -31.35
N TRP A 397 -22.07 -14.62 -30.51
CA TRP A 397 -21.91 -14.66 -29.07
C TRP A 397 -22.87 -15.66 -28.44
N ILE A 398 -22.41 -16.39 -27.44
CA ILE A 398 -23.24 -17.21 -26.56
C ILE A 398 -22.87 -16.95 -25.10
N GLU A 399 -23.74 -17.35 -24.17
CA GLU A 399 -23.39 -17.42 -22.76
C GLU A 399 -22.25 -18.42 -22.57
N ARG A 400 -21.18 -17.99 -21.89
CA ARG A 400 -19.96 -18.79 -21.71
C ARG A 400 -20.23 -20.10 -21.00
N GLU A 401 -21.14 -20.11 -20.04
CA GLU A 401 -21.54 -21.32 -19.32
C GLU A 401 -22.18 -22.39 -20.23
N LYS A 402 -22.77 -21.99 -21.36
CA LYS A 402 -23.40 -22.91 -22.31
C LYS A 402 -22.41 -23.52 -23.29
N LEU A 403 -21.17 -23.04 -23.36
CA LEU A 403 -20.18 -23.49 -24.34
C LEU A 403 -19.94 -25.01 -24.28
N ALA A 404 -19.83 -25.58 -23.09
CA ALA A 404 -19.57 -27.00 -22.89
C ALA A 404 -20.76 -27.90 -23.27
N THR A 405 -21.98 -27.35 -23.23
CA THR A 405 -23.24 -28.07 -23.49
C THR A 405 -23.97 -27.51 -24.70
N ALA A 406 -23.26 -26.82 -25.59
CA ALA A 406 -23.87 -26.13 -26.71
C ALA A 406 -24.53 -27.13 -27.67
N THR A 407 -25.76 -26.83 -28.06
CA THR A 407 -26.54 -27.53 -29.10
C THR A 407 -26.91 -26.56 -30.22
N ALA A 408 -27.41 -27.08 -31.35
CA ALA A 408 -27.91 -26.25 -32.46
C ALA A 408 -28.93 -25.19 -31.99
N THR A 409 -29.75 -25.53 -31.00
CA THR A 409 -30.80 -24.64 -30.46
C THR A 409 -30.33 -23.67 -29.38
N THR A 410 -29.03 -23.64 -29.04
CA THR A 410 -28.51 -22.71 -28.03
C THR A 410 -28.81 -21.27 -28.44
N PRO A 411 -29.40 -20.44 -27.56
CA PRO A 411 -29.60 -19.02 -27.85
C PRO A 411 -28.26 -18.32 -28.14
N ALA A 412 -28.22 -17.54 -29.21
CA ALA A 412 -27.02 -16.84 -29.66
C ALA A 412 -27.35 -15.41 -30.08
N TRP A 413 -26.33 -14.56 -30.02
CA TRP A 413 -26.42 -13.16 -30.46
C TRP A 413 -25.50 -12.90 -31.64
N SER A 414 -26.03 -12.30 -32.70
CA SER A 414 -25.23 -11.88 -33.85
C SER A 414 -24.25 -10.73 -33.52
N ARG A 415 -24.48 -10.01 -32.41
CA ARG A 415 -23.64 -8.91 -31.90
C ARG A 415 -23.49 -9.04 -30.40
N PHE A 416 -22.53 -8.33 -29.81
CA PHE A 416 -22.36 -8.34 -28.36
C PHE A 416 -23.68 -7.99 -27.61
N PRO A 417 -24.07 -8.73 -26.56
CA PRO A 417 -25.44 -8.62 -25.98
C PRO A 417 -25.74 -7.34 -25.17
N LEU A 418 -24.72 -6.61 -24.75
CA LEU A 418 -24.90 -5.31 -24.07
C LEU A 418 -24.84 -4.17 -25.09
N GLY A 419 -25.72 -3.19 -24.92
CA GLY A 419 -25.74 -2.00 -25.76
C GLY A 419 -26.37 -0.81 -25.06
N LEU A 420 -25.88 0.39 -25.38
CA LEU A 420 -26.33 1.65 -24.77
C LEU A 420 -27.80 1.99 -25.05
N GLN A 421 -28.39 1.41 -26.09
CA GLN A 421 -29.82 1.51 -26.36
C GLN A 421 -30.70 0.84 -25.30
N ASN A 422 -30.13 -0.04 -24.47
CA ASN A 422 -30.83 -0.76 -23.40
C ASN A 422 -30.61 -0.13 -22.00
N VAL A 423 -30.14 1.12 -21.97
CA VAL A 423 -30.10 1.90 -20.73
C VAL A 423 -31.54 2.12 -20.24
N ALA A 424 -31.84 1.71 -19.01
CA ALA A 424 -33.21 1.65 -18.51
C ALA A 424 -33.31 2.09 -17.04
N ASP A 425 -34.54 2.29 -16.58
CA ASP A 425 -34.82 2.57 -15.18
C ASP A 425 -34.54 1.36 -14.27
N PRO A 426 -34.19 1.60 -12.99
CA PRO A 426 -34.15 2.90 -12.32
C PRO A 426 -32.86 3.69 -12.58
N ALA A 427 -32.96 5.02 -12.55
CA ALA A 427 -31.80 5.91 -12.49
C ALA A 427 -31.09 5.84 -11.13
N ASN A 428 -29.78 6.04 -11.16
CA ASN A 428 -28.92 6.19 -10.00
C ASN A 428 -29.20 7.50 -9.24
N ALA A 429 -29.30 7.44 -7.92
CA ALA A 429 -29.62 8.60 -7.08
C ALA A 429 -28.40 9.28 -6.43
N PHE A 430 -27.18 8.75 -6.62
CA PHE A 430 -25.97 9.20 -5.93
C PHE A 430 -24.81 9.34 -6.87
N THR A 431 -23.95 10.34 -6.71
CA THR A 431 -22.68 10.35 -7.43
C THR A 431 -21.84 9.15 -6.96
N LEU A 432 -21.49 8.25 -7.89
CA LEU A 432 -20.62 7.11 -7.61
C LEU A 432 -19.26 7.36 -8.25
N VAL A 433 -18.20 7.08 -7.49
CA VAL A 433 -16.83 7.24 -7.96
C VAL A 433 -16.14 5.89 -7.85
N TYR A 434 -15.71 5.35 -8.99
CA TYR A 434 -15.03 4.07 -9.05
C TYR A 434 -13.64 4.24 -9.65
N PRO A 435 -12.57 3.95 -8.89
CA PRO A 435 -11.25 3.79 -9.47
C PRO A 435 -11.27 2.69 -10.54
N ARG A 436 -10.55 2.90 -11.64
CA ARG A 436 -10.39 1.87 -12.69
C ARG A 436 -9.92 0.53 -12.11
N SER A 437 -9.01 0.59 -11.14
CA SER A 437 -8.50 -0.56 -10.40
C SER A 437 -9.59 -1.39 -9.72
N GLN A 438 -10.58 -0.73 -9.13
CA GLN A 438 -11.70 -1.37 -8.47
C GLN A 438 -12.62 -2.05 -9.49
N LEU A 439 -12.89 -1.37 -10.62
CA LEU A 439 -13.72 -1.91 -11.70
C LEU A 439 -13.05 -3.13 -12.36
N ASP A 440 -11.76 -3.02 -12.69
CA ASP A 440 -10.97 -4.10 -13.25
C ASP A 440 -10.77 -5.27 -12.27
N GLY A 441 -10.84 -4.99 -10.96
CA GLY A 441 -10.81 -5.96 -9.88
C GLY A 441 -12.12 -6.71 -9.63
N LEU A 442 -13.22 -6.36 -10.33
CA LEU A 442 -14.49 -7.09 -10.21
C LEU A 442 -14.35 -8.55 -10.71
N ARG A 443 -15.31 -9.39 -10.30
CA ARG A 443 -15.35 -10.81 -10.68
C ARG A 443 -15.54 -10.95 -12.19
N ALA A 444 -15.12 -12.09 -12.75
CA ALA A 444 -15.24 -12.34 -14.18
C ALA A 444 -16.68 -12.22 -14.70
N GLN A 445 -17.68 -12.66 -13.93
CA GLN A 445 -19.10 -12.52 -14.32
C GLN A 445 -19.62 -11.07 -14.35
N ASP A 446 -18.93 -10.15 -13.68
CA ASP A 446 -19.31 -8.74 -13.54
C ASP A 446 -18.47 -7.83 -14.46
N LYS A 447 -17.73 -8.43 -15.41
CA LYS A 447 -16.90 -7.75 -16.39
C LYS A 447 -17.12 -8.35 -17.77
N ALA A 448 -17.14 -7.50 -18.80
CA ALA A 448 -17.21 -7.98 -20.17
C ALA A 448 -16.49 -7.03 -21.13
N VAL A 449 -16.18 -7.52 -22.33
CA VAL A 449 -15.54 -6.75 -23.40
C VAL A 449 -16.34 -6.99 -24.68
N ASP A 450 -16.78 -5.91 -25.31
CA ASP A 450 -17.59 -5.97 -26.53
C ASP A 450 -16.76 -6.10 -27.82
N ASP A 451 -17.45 -6.21 -28.96
CA ASP A 451 -16.82 -6.30 -30.29
C ASP A 451 -15.93 -5.09 -30.63
N GLY A 452 -16.19 -3.92 -30.03
CA GLY A 452 -15.39 -2.69 -30.18
C GLY A 452 -14.22 -2.59 -29.20
N LYS A 453 -13.95 -3.65 -28.42
CA LYS A 453 -12.97 -3.68 -27.32
C LYS A 453 -13.29 -2.70 -26.18
N THR A 454 -14.54 -2.26 -26.06
CA THR A 454 -14.98 -1.43 -24.92
C THR A 454 -15.18 -2.32 -23.71
N GLN A 455 -14.68 -1.88 -22.56
CA GLN A 455 -14.89 -2.60 -21.31
C GLN A 455 -16.23 -2.23 -20.67
N TRP A 456 -16.86 -3.24 -20.07
CA TRP A 456 -18.14 -3.14 -19.38
C TRP A 456 -17.99 -3.70 -17.97
N TRP A 457 -18.59 -3.02 -16.99
CA TRP A 457 -18.61 -3.43 -15.59
C TRP A 457 -20.02 -3.44 -15.04
N ARG A 458 -20.35 -4.47 -14.27
CA ARG A 458 -21.62 -4.57 -13.56
C ARG A 458 -21.47 -4.01 -12.16
N VAL A 459 -22.13 -2.89 -11.87
CA VAL A 459 -22.01 -2.16 -10.61
C VAL A 459 -23.34 -2.07 -9.87
N LYS A 460 -23.27 -1.96 -8.55
CA LYS A 460 -24.43 -1.73 -7.67
C LYS A 460 -24.62 -0.23 -7.47
N PHE A 461 -25.88 0.21 -7.40
CA PHE A 461 -26.24 1.60 -7.14
C PHE A 461 -27.58 1.68 -6.39
N GLY A 462 -27.88 2.84 -5.81
CA GLY A 462 -29.15 3.12 -5.15
C GLY A 462 -30.07 3.90 -6.08
N ASN A 463 -31.34 3.50 -6.18
CA ASN A 463 -32.35 4.28 -6.91
C ASN A 463 -32.88 5.46 -6.07
N ALA A 464 -33.82 6.23 -6.62
CA ALA A 464 -34.44 7.38 -5.96
C ALA A 464 -35.12 7.04 -4.61
N ASP A 465 -35.59 5.80 -4.44
CA ASP A 465 -36.20 5.30 -3.21
C ASP A 465 -35.17 4.74 -2.21
N GLY A 466 -33.88 4.74 -2.58
CA GLY A 466 -32.80 4.17 -1.77
C GLY A 466 -32.70 2.65 -1.87
N HIS A 467 -33.45 2.01 -2.77
CA HIS A 467 -33.40 0.57 -2.98
C HIS A 467 -32.18 0.16 -3.84
N PRO A 468 -31.54 -0.98 -3.54
CA PRO A 468 -30.45 -1.50 -4.34
C PRO A 468 -30.91 -1.84 -5.76
N ALA A 469 -30.16 -1.36 -6.74
CA ALA A 469 -30.23 -1.77 -8.12
C ALA A 469 -28.84 -2.19 -8.62
N THR A 470 -28.79 -2.84 -9.79
CA THR A 470 -27.55 -3.28 -10.43
C THR A 470 -27.70 -3.11 -11.93
N GLY A 471 -26.65 -2.65 -12.58
CA GLY A 471 -26.62 -2.49 -14.04
C GLY A 471 -25.20 -2.45 -14.58
N TRP A 472 -25.10 -2.55 -15.89
CA TRP A 472 -23.85 -2.48 -16.63
C TRP A 472 -23.55 -1.03 -17.03
N VAL A 473 -22.31 -0.63 -16.83
CA VAL A 473 -21.73 0.64 -17.27
C VAL A 473 -20.55 0.35 -18.19
N CYS A 474 -20.39 1.10 -19.28
CA CYS A 474 -19.25 0.95 -20.18
C CYS A 474 -18.23 2.07 -20.05
N GLU A 475 -16.99 1.75 -20.42
CA GLU A 475 -15.83 2.65 -20.38
C GLU A 475 -16.00 3.92 -21.20
N LYS A 476 -16.73 3.85 -22.32
CA LYS A 476 -16.81 4.92 -23.31
C LYS A 476 -18.25 5.28 -23.58
N ASN A 477 -18.54 6.58 -23.64
CA ASN A 477 -19.81 7.14 -24.11
C ASN A 477 -21.06 6.66 -23.36
N HIS A 478 -20.93 6.14 -22.12
CA HIS A 478 -22.09 5.77 -21.31
C HIS A 478 -22.79 7.05 -20.82
N PRO A 479 -24.09 7.28 -21.12
CA PRO A 479 -24.79 8.51 -20.73
C PRO A 479 -24.76 8.77 -19.21
N GLY A 480 -24.41 9.99 -18.82
CA GLY A 480 -24.31 10.37 -17.40
C GLY A 480 -23.06 9.80 -16.69
N THR A 481 -22.01 9.50 -17.46
CA THR A 481 -20.72 9.07 -16.91
C THR A 481 -19.56 9.83 -17.52
N GLN A 482 -18.47 9.92 -16.77
CA GLN A 482 -17.23 10.56 -17.23
C GLN A 482 -16.02 10.03 -16.47
N TRP A 483 -14.89 9.94 -17.16
CA TRP A 483 -13.60 9.72 -16.52
C TRP A 483 -13.04 11.04 -16.01
N GLN A 484 -12.70 11.10 -14.72
CA GLN A 484 -12.07 12.25 -14.08
C GLN A 484 -10.72 11.87 -13.47
N SER A 485 -9.87 12.87 -13.31
CA SER A 485 -8.62 12.75 -12.56
C SER A 485 -8.89 12.77 -11.05
N PRO A 486 -8.12 12.05 -10.22
CA PRO A 486 -8.12 12.20 -8.77
C PRO A 486 -8.06 13.65 -8.29
N TRP A 487 -7.32 14.50 -9.02
CA TRP A 487 -7.15 15.93 -8.73
C TRP A 487 -8.41 16.76 -8.97
N ALA A 488 -9.46 16.21 -9.57
CA ALA A 488 -10.78 16.85 -9.63
C ALA A 488 -11.56 16.69 -8.31
N TRP A 489 -11.10 15.80 -7.42
CA TRP A 489 -11.78 15.43 -6.19
C TRP A 489 -13.25 15.05 -6.44
N PRO A 490 -13.52 14.10 -7.37
CA PRO A 490 -14.88 13.73 -7.74
C PRO A 490 -15.67 13.28 -6.52
N GLY A 491 -16.91 13.75 -6.41
CA GLY A 491 -17.80 13.47 -5.29
C GLY A 491 -17.54 14.27 -4.03
N PHE A 492 -16.34 14.83 -3.83
CA PHE A 492 -16.02 15.58 -2.61
C PHE A 492 -16.71 16.95 -2.55
N GLU A 493 -17.35 17.22 -1.42
CA GLU A 493 -18.09 18.46 -1.18
C GLU A 493 -17.68 19.09 0.15
N LYS A 494 -17.41 20.40 0.13
CA LYS A 494 -17.15 21.18 1.34
C LYS A 494 -18.45 21.44 2.08
N VAL A 495 -18.46 21.21 3.39
CA VAL A 495 -19.61 21.42 4.26
C VAL A 495 -19.15 22.16 5.51
N ASP A 496 -19.67 23.37 5.73
CA ASP A 496 -19.35 24.18 6.90
C ASP A 496 -20.26 23.81 8.08
N ALA A 497 -19.66 23.40 9.19
CA ALA A 497 -20.36 23.04 10.42
C ALA A 497 -20.06 24.01 11.58
N THR A 498 -19.30 25.08 11.36
CA THR A 498 -18.90 26.02 12.41
C THR A 498 -20.05 26.80 13.03
N GLY A 499 -21.20 26.86 12.34
CA GLY A 499 -22.45 27.42 12.87
C GLY A 499 -23.16 26.52 13.89
N ILE A 500 -22.71 25.27 14.09
CA ILE A 500 -23.34 24.33 15.03
C ILE A 500 -22.78 24.57 16.43
N ASN A 501 -23.64 25.09 17.33
CA ASN A 501 -23.34 25.20 18.75
C ASN A 501 -23.44 23.82 19.43
N LEU A 502 -22.45 23.49 20.27
CA LEU A 502 -22.33 22.18 20.91
C LEU A 502 -23.47 21.90 21.92
N THR A 503 -23.90 22.93 22.66
CA THR A 503 -25.04 22.84 23.58
C THR A 503 -26.33 22.55 22.82
N ASP A 504 -26.56 23.21 21.67
CA ASP A 504 -27.73 22.96 20.84
C ASP A 504 -27.69 21.56 20.19
N ALA A 505 -26.52 21.13 19.73
CA ALA A 505 -26.32 19.78 19.22
C ALA A 505 -26.59 18.72 20.29
N PHE A 506 -26.17 18.96 21.54
CA PHE A 506 -26.43 18.06 22.66
C PHE A 506 -27.92 18.00 23.01
N LYS A 507 -28.59 19.15 23.10
CA LYS A 507 -30.05 19.23 23.32
C LYS A 507 -30.82 18.44 22.26
N ARG A 508 -30.46 18.62 20.98
CA ARG A 508 -31.01 17.83 19.88
C ARG A 508 -30.78 16.34 20.10
N ASN A 509 -29.57 15.94 20.46
CA ASN A 509 -29.25 14.53 20.71
C ASN A 509 -30.07 13.94 21.87
N LEU A 510 -30.27 14.68 22.96
CA LEU A 510 -31.12 14.25 24.08
C LEU A 510 -32.56 13.99 23.64
N VAL A 511 -33.11 14.85 22.77
CA VAL A 511 -34.46 14.65 22.22
C VAL A 511 -34.52 13.45 21.28
N LEU A 512 -33.55 13.29 20.38
CA LEU A 512 -33.52 12.18 19.43
C LEU A 512 -33.29 10.81 20.06
N THR A 513 -32.57 10.76 21.18
CA THR A 513 -32.30 9.53 21.93
C THR A 513 -33.39 9.20 22.95
N GLY A 514 -34.38 10.08 23.13
CA GLY A 514 -35.46 9.92 24.11
C GLY A 514 -35.03 10.20 25.56
N ALA A 515 -33.88 10.85 25.75
CA ALA A 515 -33.36 11.24 27.07
C ALA A 515 -33.97 12.55 27.60
N ALA A 516 -34.60 13.34 26.73
CA ALA A 516 -35.32 14.57 27.10
C ALA A 516 -36.78 14.27 27.48
N ASP A 517 -37.25 14.84 28.59
CA ASP A 517 -38.66 14.79 28.98
C ASP A 517 -39.54 15.70 28.11
N TRP A 518 -40.87 15.64 28.29
CA TRP A 518 -41.80 16.40 27.45
C TRP A 518 -41.67 17.93 27.58
N LYS A 519 -41.22 18.45 28.72
CA LYS A 519 -40.99 19.89 28.91
C LYS A 519 -39.71 20.31 28.20
N GLU A 520 -38.66 19.52 28.37
CA GLU A 520 -37.37 19.73 27.71
C GLU A 520 -37.49 19.63 26.20
N GLN A 521 -38.27 18.68 25.68
CA GLN A 521 -38.56 18.59 24.24
C GLN A 521 -39.13 19.90 23.70
N LYS A 522 -40.08 20.51 24.42
CA LYS A 522 -40.65 21.81 24.04
C LYS A 522 -39.65 22.95 24.18
N GLU A 523 -38.83 22.95 25.22
CA GLU A 523 -37.81 23.97 25.46
C GLU A 523 -36.69 23.91 24.40
N PHE A 524 -36.31 22.70 23.97
CA PHE A 524 -35.19 22.46 23.06
C PHE A 524 -35.56 22.58 21.58
N GLU A 525 -36.83 22.80 21.25
CA GLU A 525 -37.31 22.95 19.87
C GLU A 525 -36.55 24.01 19.04
N PRO A 526 -36.20 25.20 19.59
CA PRO A 526 -35.38 26.16 18.85
C PRO A 526 -33.98 25.63 18.54
N SER A 527 -33.34 24.94 19.48
CA SER A 527 -32.02 24.31 19.31
C SER A 527 -32.07 23.21 18.24
N ILE A 528 -33.12 22.38 18.24
CA ILE A 528 -33.34 21.34 17.23
C ILE A 528 -33.48 21.97 15.84
N THR A 529 -34.30 23.02 15.73
CA THR A 529 -34.54 23.75 14.48
C THR A 529 -33.24 24.34 13.94
N ALA A 530 -32.45 24.99 14.79
CA ALA A 530 -31.16 25.59 14.42
C ALA A 530 -30.17 24.54 13.91
N VAL A 531 -30.02 23.42 14.61
CA VAL A 531 -29.07 22.36 14.23
C VAL A 531 -29.53 21.62 12.98
N ASN A 532 -30.82 21.29 12.84
CA ASN A 532 -31.37 20.67 11.62
C ASN A 532 -31.21 21.57 10.40
N GLY A 533 -31.33 22.89 10.57
CA GLY A 533 -31.12 23.87 9.51
C GLY A 533 -29.66 24.12 9.12
N SER A 534 -28.70 23.51 9.82
CA SER A 534 -27.28 23.67 9.51
C SER A 534 -26.88 22.96 8.20
N PRO A 535 -25.85 23.45 7.47
CA PRO A 535 -25.41 22.83 6.22
C PRO A 535 -25.05 21.35 6.37
N LEU A 536 -24.42 20.97 7.50
CA LEU A 536 -24.06 19.59 7.78
C LEU A 536 -25.29 18.69 7.93
N LEU A 537 -26.25 19.07 8.78
CA LEU A 537 -27.40 18.20 9.02
C LEU A 537 -28.29 18.10 7.77
N LEU A 538 -28.48 19.18 7.00
CA LEU A 538 -29.23 19.10 5.73
C LEU A 538 -28.58 18.12 4.74
N LYS A 539 -27.25 18.11 4.62
CA LYS A 539 -26.52 17.17 3.76
C LYS A 539 -26.65 15.72 4.25
N LEU A 540 -26.53 15.51 5.56
CA LEU A 540 -26.66 14.19 6.17
C LEU A 540 -28.10 13.66 6.07
N GLU A 541 -29.10 14.52 6.26
CA GLU A 541 -30.52 14.16 6.12
C GLU A 541 -30.85 13.71 4.71
N GLN A 542 -30.33 14.39 3.67
CA GLN A 542 -30.48 13.94 2.28
C GLN A 542 -29.90 12.54 2.05
N THR A 543 -28.78 12.22 2.70
CA THR A 543 -28.14 10.90 2.59
C THR A 543 -28.93 9.84 3.37
N ILE A 544 -29.31 10.12 4.61
CA ILE A 544 -30.01 9.19 5.51
C ILE A 544 -31.48 8.97 5.08
N ALA A 545 -32.15 9.96 4.50
CA ALA A 545 -33.51 9.81 3.99
C ALA A 545 -33.64 8.73 2.90
N LYS A 546 -32.52 8.34 2.28
CA LYS A 546 -32.43 7.29 1.27
C LYS A 546 -31.94 5.96 1.82
N LEU A 547 -31.87 5.82 3.14
CA LEU A 547 -31.66 4.53 3.78
C LEU A 547 -32.93 3.71 3.62
N SER A 548 -32.88 2.61 2.86
CA SER A 548 -33.97 1.62 2.85
C SER A 548 -34.23 1.14 4.29
N PRO A 549 -35.49 0.94 4.74
CA PRO A 549 -35.77 0.38 6.05
C PRO A 549 -35.07 -0.99 6.20
N PRO A 550 -34.56 -1.34 7.40
CA PRO A 550 -33.86 -2.60 7.60
C PRO A 550 -34.79 -3.80 7.32
N PRO A 551 -34.25 -4.94 6.84
CA PRO A 551 -35.02 -6.19 6.86
C PRO A 551 -35.40 -6.51 8.31
N THR A 552 -36.65 -6.88 8.54
CA THR A 552 -37.11 -7.41 9.82
C THR A 552 -36.42 -8.75 10.08
N TYR A 553 -35.34 -8.75 10.86
CA TYR A 553 -34.73 -10.00 11.33
C TYR A 553 -35.56 -10.61 12.45
N GLY A 554 -35.72 -11.93 12.39
CA GLY A 554 -36.77 -12.72 13.03
C GLY A 554 -36.91 -12.62 14.55
N ALA A 555 -38.10 -13.04 15.00
CA ALA A 555 -38.54 -13.10 16.38
C ALA A 555 -37.52 -13.77 17.31
N GLY A 556 -36.97 -13.03 18.27
CA GLY A 556 -36.16 -13.62 19.36
C GLY A 556 -35.40 -12.63 20.23
N SER A 557 -35.02 -11.46 19.71
CA SER A 557 -34.36 -10.40 20.48
C SER A 557 -35.29 -9.21 20.71
N LYS A 558 -35.39 -8.74 21.95
CA LYS A 558 -36.17 -7.52 22.30
C LYS A 558 -35.80 -6.38 21.33
N PRO A 559 -36.78 -5.69 20.71
CA PRO A 559 -36.49 -4.58 19.80
C PRO A 559 -35.73 -3.49 20.58
N LYS A 560 -34.51 -3.16 20.14
CA LYS A 560 -33.90 -1.88 20.53
C LYS A 560 -34.68 -0.77 19.81
N PRO A 561 -34.86 0.41 20.43
CA PRO A 561 -35.76 1.44 19.91
C PRO A 561 -35.45 1.74 18.45
N GLU A 562 -36.50 1.63 17.64
CA GLU A 562 -36.52 1.83 16.20
C GLU A 562 -35.85 3.17 15.86
N ASN A 563 -35.03 3.22 14.82
CA ASN A 563 -34.55 4.49 14.29
C ASN A 563 -35.77 5.21 13.70
N PRO A 564 -36.22 6.37 14.22
CA PRO A 564 -37.31 7.09 13.61
C PRO A 564 -36.90 7.44 12.18
N ALA A 565 -37.64 6.94 11.19
CA ALA A 565 -37.30 7.07 9.78
C ALA A 565 -36.92 8.51 9.42
N GLY A 566 -35.78 8.68 8.73
CA GLY A 566 -35.32 9.98 8.22
C GLY A 566 -34.53 10.87 9.19
N LYS A 567 -34.35 10.50 10.46
CA LYS A 567 -33.55 11.33 11.40
C LYS A 567 -32.06 10.97 11.39
N VAL A 568 -31.19 11.98 11.33
CA VAL A 568 -29.72 11.81 11.43
C VAL A 568 -29.32 11.49 12.86
N THR A 569 -28.92 10.24 13.07
CA THR A 569 -28.37 9.68 14.32
C THR A 569 -27.13 8.85 13.99
N ALA A 570 -26.26 8.60 14.97
CA ALA A 570 -25.09 7.73 14.77
C ALA A 570 -25.45 6.31 14.30
N ARG A 571 -26.58 5.76 14.74
CA ARG A 571 -27.09 4.46 14.23
C ARG A 571 -27.48 4.53 12.77
N ALA A 572 -28.09 5.65 12.34
CA ALA A 572 -28.39 5.88 10.93
C ALA A 572 -27.09 5.96 10.10
N MET A 573 -26.06 6.63 10.62
CA MET A 573 -24.73 6.71 10.01
C MET A 573 -24.08 5.34 9.86
N GLN A 574 -24.11 4.50 10.91
CA GLN A 574 -23.65 3.11 10.85
C GLN A 574 -24.37 2.31 9.77
N ALA A 575 -25.70 2.41 9.71
CA ALA A 575 -26.50 1.71 8.70
C ALA A 575 -26.16 2.20 7.28
N ALA A 576 -25.96 3.50 7.11
CA ALA A 576 -25.58 4.11 5.84
C ALA A 576 -24.18 3.64 5.37
N MET A 577 -23.20 3.55 6.26
CA MET A 577 -21.86 3.03 5.92
C MET A 577 -21.87 1.58 5.40
N ARG A 578 -22.88 0.77 5.75
CA ARG A 578 -23.05 -0.59 5.21
C ARG A 578 -23.55 -0.60 3.76
N THR A 579 -24.04 0.54 3.27
CA THR A 579 -24.63 0.71 1.95
C THR A 579 -23.66 1.48 1.04
N PRO A 580 -23.17 0.89 -0.08
CA PRO A 580 -22.01 1.44 -0.77
C PRO A 580 -22.10 2.90 -1.25
N TRP A 581 -23.22 3.28 -1.84
CA TRP A 581 -23.43 4.63 -2.35
C TRP A 581 -23.63 5.66 -1.22
N LEU A 582 -24.23 5.25 -0.10
CA LEU A 582 -24.36 6.12 1.07
C LEU A 582 -23.02 6.28 1.79
N ALA A 583 -22.23 5.21 1.91
CA ALA A 583 -20.89 5.26 2.48
C ALA A 583 -19.98 6.23 1.71
N GLN A 584 -20.03 6.18 0.36
CA GLN A 584 -19.32 7.16 -0.48
C GLN A 584 -19.80 8.59 -0.21
N ALA A 585 -21.12 8.82 -0.22
CA ALA A 585 -21.69 10.14 0.04
C ALA A 585 -21.27 10.73 1.41
N LEU A 586 -21.18 9.88 2.45
CA LEU A 586 -20.69 10.28 3.76
C LEU A 586 -19.17 10.56 3.78
N SER A 587 -18.38 9.70 3.14
CA SER A 587 -16.92 9.81 3.13
C SER A 587 -16.38 10.91 2.21
N HIS A 588 -17.20 11.44 1.31
CA HIS A 588 -16.84 12.54 0.42
C HIS A 588 -17.21 13.92 1.00
N VAL A 589 -17.60 14.00 2.27
CA VAL A 589 -17.74 15.29 2.96
C VAL A 589 -16.34 15.80 3.37
N ILE A 590 -16.05 17.05 3.03
CA ILE A 590 -14.94 17.84 3.60
C ILE A 590 -15.56 18.76 4.65
N LEU A 591 -15.45 18.36 5.92
CA LEU A 591 -16.10 19.01 7.05
C LEU A 591 -15.25 20.16 7.57
N ARG A 592 -15.74 21.40 7.51
CA ARG A 592 -15.09 22.53 8.19
C ARG A 592 -15.65 22.67 9.61
N TYR A 593 -14.83 22.35 10.62
CA TYR A 593 -15.21 22.43 12.03
C TYR A 593 -13.99 22.56 12.96
N GLU A 594 -14.22 23.01 14.18
CA GLU A 594 -13.20 23.09 15.23
C GLU A 594 -12.82 21.70 15.75
N SER A 595 -11.55 21.32 15.59
CA SER A 595 -11.01 20.04 16.06
C SER A 595 -11.22 19.82 17.56
N GLU A 596 -11.43 18.58 17.98
CA GLU A 596 -11.63 18.18 19.37
C GLU A 596 -10.33 18.33 20.20
N TRP A 597 -9.18 18.38 19.52
CA TRP A 597 -7.83 18.42 20.13
C TRP A 597 -7.32 19.84 20.40
N GLY A 598 -8.17 20.84 20.18
CA GLY A 598 -7.91 22.25 20.43
C GLY A 598 -9.19 23.03 20.73
N GLY A 599 -9.13 24.34 20.57
CA GLY A 599 -10.26 25.24 20.84
C GLY A 599 -10.41 25.64 22.31
N ASP A 600 -11.43 26.44 22.58
CA ASP A 600 -11.76 26.93 23.93
C ASP A 600 -12.53 25.85 24.72
N MET A 601 -12.16 25.66 26.00
CA MET A 601 -12.85 24.76 26.92
C MET A 601 -14.27 25.22 27.28
N SER A 602 -14.57 26.51 27.12
CA SER A 602 -15.89 27.08 27.43
C SER A 602 -17.04 26.37 26.70
N ARG A 603 -16.80 25.81 25.51
CA ARG A 603 -17.79 25.01 24.76
C ARG A 603 -18.17 23.71 25.47
N TRP A 604 -17.21 23.08 26.15
CA TRP A 604 -17.43 21.85 26.91
C TRP A 604 -18.10 22.17 28.26
N ASP A 605 -17.65 23.25 28.90
CA ASP A 605 -18.25 23.72 30.16
C ASP A 605 -19.73 24.08 29.99
N ALA A 606 -20.11 24.65 28.83
CA ALA A 606 -21.48 25.01 28.49
C ALA A 606 -22.46 23.82 28.46
N ILE A 607 -21.98 22.59 28.32
CA ILE A 607 -22.81 21.37 28.34
C ILE A 607 -23.10 20.91 29.78
N THR A 608 -22.27 21.29 30.75
CA THR A 608 -22.35 20.83 32.14
C THR A 608 -23.75 20.92 32.76
N PRO A 609 -24.55 21.99 32.55
CA PRO A 609 -25.91 22.06 33.09
C PRO A 609 -26.85 20.97 32.55
N LEU A 610 -26.60 20.45 31.35
CA LEU A 610 -27.43 19.43 30.68
C LEU A 610 -27.12 18.00 31.12
N MET A 611 -26.06 17.79 31.91
CA MET A 611 -25.60 16.45 32.32
C MET A 611 -26.39 15.85 33.51
N ARG A 612 -27.24 16.64 34.18
CA ARG A 612 -28.13 16.21 35.27
C ARG A 612 -27.39 15.36 36.33
N ASN A 613 -27.84 14.13 36.55
CA ASN A 613 -27.27 13.19 37.52
C ASN A 613 -25.85 12.71 37.15
N ALA A 614 -25.42 12.92 35.91
CA ALA A 614 -24.06 12.60 35.46
C ALA A 614 -23.10 13.80 35.60
N LYS A 615 -23.56 14.96 36.11
CA LYS A 615 -22.77 16.20 36.18
C LYS A 615 -21.39 16.01 36.81
N ASP A 616 -21.30 15.30 37.94
CA ASP A 616 -20.02 15.18 38.64
C ASP A 616 -19.03 14.28 37.85
N ASN A 617 -19.53 13.23 37.20
CA ASN A 617 -18.72 12.39 36.31
C ASN A 617 -18.37 13.13 35.01
N TRP A 618 -19.24 14.01 34.53
CA TRP A 618 -18.94 14.89 33.40
C TRP A 618 -17.83 15.90 33.73
N GLN A 619 -17.81 16.48 34.92
CA GLN A 619 -16.72 17.39 35.31
C GLN A 619 -15.36 16.67 35.34
N VAL A 620 -15.36 15.40 35.73
CA VAL A 620 -14.18 14.53 35.62
C VAL A 620 -13.82 14.29 34.15
N GLU A 621 -14.81 14.04 33.28
CA GLU A 621 -14.60 13.92 31.83
C GLU A 621 -14.01 15.18 31.19
N VAL A 622 -14.46 16.38 31.59
CA VAL A 622 -13.92 17.67 31.11
C VAL A 622 -12.43 17.80 31.44
N GLN A 623 -11.97 17.29 32.59
CA GLN A 623 -10.54 17.26 32.91
C GLN A 623 -9.75 16.36 31.96
N ARG A 624 -10.33 15.23 31.54
CA ARG A 624 -9.72 14.37 30.50
C ARG A 624 -9.66 15.08 29.16
N ILE A 625 -10.76 15.72 28.73
CA ILE A 625 -10.81 16.49 27.47
C ILE A 625 -9.71 17.55 27.46
N HIS A 626 -9.55 18.32 28.54
CA HIS A 626 -8.47 19.29 28.66
C HIS A 626 -7.08 18.66 28.50
N LYS A 627 -6.85 17.48 29.08
CA LYS A 627 -5.56 16.75 28.97
C LYS A 627 -5.32 16.15 27.58
N LEU A 628 -6.37 15.98 26.76
CA LEU A 628 -6.26 15.50 25.39
C LEU A 628 -5.94 16.62 24.39
N GLN A 629 -6.16 17.89 24.76
CA GLN A 629 -5.81 19.02 23.91
C GLN A 629 -4.29 19.20 23.85
N TRP A 630 -3.74 19.20 22.65
CA TRP A 630 -2.31 19.41 22.37
C TRP A 630 -2.05 20.51 21.33
N TRP A 631 -3.11 21.02 20.67
CA TRP A 631 -2.99 21.96 19.55
C TRP A 631 -2.16 23.21 19.88
N SER A 632 -2.32 23.75 21.09
CA SER A 632 -1.60 24.93 21.58
C SER A 632 -0.11 24.70 21.77
N GLU A 633 0.30 23.45 22.02
CA GLU A 633 1.70 23.06 22.19
C GLU A 633 2.45 22.97 20.85
N VAL A 634 1.73 22.80 19.75
CA VAL A 634 2.27 22.63 18.39
C VAL A 634 2.14 23.91 17.55
N LYS A 635 1.03 24.65 17.68
CA LYS A 635 0.77 25.87 16.89
C LYS A 635 1.88 26.91 17.08
N GLY A 636 2.36 27.47 15.97
CA GLY A 636 3.46 28.44 15.96
C GLY A 636 4.86 27.84 16.18
N LYS A 637 4.98 26.54 16.51
CA LYS A 637 6.26 25.85 16.66
C LYS A 637 6.58 24.93 15.47
N VAL A 638 5.56 24.37 14.82
CA VAL A 638 5.69 23.65 13.54
C VAL A 638 5.39 24.59 12.38
N ALA A 639 6.35 24.75 11.47
CA ALA A 639 6.19 25.59 10.29
C ALA A 639 5.05 25.09 9.39
N GLY A 640 4.12 25.98 9.03
CA GLY A 640 2.96 25.68 8.19
C GLY A 640 1.81 24.95 8.91
N PHE A 641 1.92 24.69 10.22
CA PHE A 641 0.82 24.08 10.97
C PHE A 641 -0.32 25.09 11.20
N PRO A 642 -1.61 24.68 11.13
CA PRO A 642 -2.72 25.62 11.24
C PRO A 642 -2.74 26.35 12.59
N VAL A 643 -2.89 27.68 12.54
CA VAL A 643 -2.94 28.52 13.74
C VAL A 643 -4.27 28.35 14.49
N SER A 644 -5.36 28.18 13.75
CA SER A 644 -6.70 27.91 14.27
C SER A 644 -6.94 26.41 14.40
N ALA A 645 -7.72 26.00 15.41
CA ALA A 645 -8.22 24.62 15.52
C ALA A 645 -9.43 24.36 14.59
N THR A 646 -10.00 25.40 13.99
CA THR A 646 -11.01 25.28 12.93
C THR A 646 -10.31 24.95 11.61
N VAL A 647 -10.54 23.74 11.12
CA VAL A 647 -9.84 23.15 9.96
C VAL A 647 -10.81 22.41 9.06
N HIS A 648 -10.35 22.04 7.86
CA HIS A 648 -11.07 21.19 6.93
C HIS A 648 -10.69 19.73 7.16
N HIS A 649 -11.59 18.96 7.80
CA HIS A 649 -11.46 17.53 8.01
C HIS A 649 -11.86 16.75 6.76
N ILE A 650 -11.08 15.74 6.41
CA ILE A 650 -11.26 14.91 5.22
C ILE A 650 -11.32 13.46 5.68
N HIS A 651 -12.32 12.70 5.23
CA HIS A 651 -12.43 11.30 5.61
C HIS A 651 -11.17 10.51 5.14
N PRO A 652 -10.42 9.84 6.03
CA PRO A 652 -9.15 9.20 5.68
C PRO A 652 -9.27 8.15 4.56
N ILE A 653 -10.23 7.24 4.67
CA ILE A 653 -10.47 6.20 3.65
C ILE A 653 -10.95 6.78 2.31
N GLY A 654 -11.81 7.80 2.33
CA GLY A 654 -12.26 8.48 1.11
C GLY A 654 -11.09 9.12 0.37
N LEU A 655 -10.24 9.85 1.11
CA LEU A 655 -9.05 10.50 0.55
C LEU A 655 -8.11 9.48 -0.11
N ILE A 656 -7.74 8.42 0.62
CA ILE A 656 -6.84 7.39 0.11
C ILE A 656 -7.44 6.73 -1.12
N THR A 657 -8.74 6.39 -1.10
CA THR A 657 -9.43 5.78 -2.25
C THR A 657 -9.38 6.66 -3.49
N ASN A 658 -9.53 7.98 -3.33
CA ASN A 658 -9.48 8.94 -4.44
C ASN A 658 -8.09 9.01 -5.09
N PHE A 659 -7.02 8.96 -4.29
CA PHE A 659 -5.63 9.07 -4.76
C PHE A 659 -4.91 7.73 -4.89
N MET A 660 -5.60 6.61 -4.70
CA MET A 660 -5.02 5.27 -4.79
C MET A 660 -4.55 5.01 -6.24
N CYS A 661 -3.25 5.13 -6.47
CA CYS A 661 -2.67 4.78 -7.75
C CYS A 661 -2.47 3.27 -7.84
N ASN A 662 -2.81 2.69 -8.99
CA ASN A 662 -2.64 1.27 -9.28
C ASN A 662 -1.20 0.97 -9.70
N CYS A 663 -0.27 1.41 -8.89
CA CYS A 663 1.09 0.94 -8.97
C CYS A 663 1.10 -0.46 -8.34
N ASN A 664 1.02 -1.49 -9.19
CA ASN A 664 1.05 -2.88 -8.72
C ASN A 664 2.42 -3.27 -8.14
N CYS A 665 3.46 -2.46 -8.39
CA CYS A 665 4.81 -2.73 -7.92
C CYS A 665 5.74 -1.51 -8.02
N ILE A 666 5.93 -0.97 -9.22
CA ILE A 666 6.82 0.17 -9.51
C ILE A 666 6.02 1.24 -10.24
N ASP A 667 6.13 2.48 -9.79
CA ASP A 667 5.71 3.65 -10.55
C ASP A 667 6.75 3.91 -11.64
N ILE A 668 6.37 3.63 -12.89
CA ILE A 668 7.30 3.65 -14.03
C ILE A 668 7.83 5.06 -14.27
N ASP A 669 7.02 6.09 -14.07
CA ASP A 669 7.44 7.47 -14.33
C ASP A 669 8.46 7.93 -13.29
N THR A 670 8.21 7.64 -12.02
CA THR A 670 9.15 7.86 -10.90
C THR A 670 10.45 7.09 -11.12
N PHE A 671 10.35 5.82 -11.54
CA PHE A 671 11.52 5.01 -11.87
C PHE A 671 12.34 5.60 -13.03
N LEU A 672 11.69 6.00 -14.13
CA LEU A 672 12.37 6.55 -15.30
C LEU A 672 13.03 7.89 -14.98
N GLN A 673 12.36 8.75 -14.21
CA GLN A 673 12.93 10.03 -13.78
C GLN A 673 14.17 9.83 -12.91
N ALA A 674 14.10 8.93 -11.93
CA ALA A 674 15.23 8.63 -11.06
C ALA A 674 16.37 7.92 -11.82
N TYR A 675 16.05 7.00 -12.75
CA TYR A 675 17.07 6.37 -13.59
C TYR A 675 17.73 7.35 -14.55
N GLU A 676 17.00 8.27 -15.15
CA GLU A 676 17.56 9.30 -16.04
C GLU A 676 18.57 10.19 -15.29
N ALA A 677 18.24 10.60 -14.06
CA ALA A 677 19.15 11.38 -13.20
C ALA A 677 20.43 10.60 -12.84
N GLU A 678 20.32 9.29 -12.64
CA GLU A 678 21.44 8.43 -12.27
C GLU A 678 22.15 7.79 -13.47
N HIS A 679 21.62 7.88 -14.69
CA HIS A 679 22.06 7.06 -15.83
C HIS A 679 23.58 7.18 -16.10
N ILE A 680 24.09 8.40 -16.03
CA ILE A 680 25.51 8.71 -16.25
C ILE A 680 26.42 8.16 -15.15
N SER A 681 25.88 7.88 -13.96
CA SER A 681 26.62 7.37 -12.80
C SER A 681 26.83 5.85 -12.85
N PHE A 682 26.14 5.14 -13.75
CA PHE A 682 26.26 3.69 -13.89
C PHE A 682 27.63 3.27 -14.44
N GLU A 683 28.22 4.04 -15.36
CA GLU A 683 29.51 3.71 -15.96
C GLU A 683 30.22 4.99 -16.44
N ALA A 684 31.51 5.12 -16.16
CA ALA A 684 32.28 6.30 -16.56
C ALA A 684 32.26 6.50 -18.09
N GLY A 685 32.08 7.74 -18.54
CA GLY A 685 32.00 8.09 -19.96
C GLY A 685 30.65 7.81 -20.62
N THR A 686 29.62 7.46 -19.85
CA THR A 686 28.24 7.30 -20.35
C THR A 686 27.64 8.66 -20.75
N GLN A 687 27.10 8.77 -21.96
CA GLN A 687 26.35 9.94 -22.41
C GLN A 687 24.99 10.06 -21.68
N PRO A 688 24.36 11.24 -21.62
CA PRO A 688 22.99 11.36 -21.12
C PRO A 688 22.03 10.38 -21.80
N LEU A 689 21.02 9.92 -21.06
CA LEU A 689 20.03 8.96 -21.57
C LEU A 689 19.21 9.63 -22.68
N ASP A 690 19.17 9.01 -23.86
CA ASP A 690 18.38 9.53 -24.98
C ASP A 690 16.93 9.03 -24.94
N ASP A 691 16.02 9.75 -25.61
CA ASP A 691 14.59 9.43 -25.63
C ASP A 691 14.29 8.02 -26.16
N THR A 692 15.10 7.51 -27.09
CA THR A 692 14.93 6.14 -27.61
C THR A 692 15.21 5.13 -26.50
N SER A 693 16.35 5.27 -25.80
CA SER A 693 16.69 4.41 -24.65
C SER A 693 15.69 4.52 -23.50
N LYS A 694 15.17 5.73 -23.24
CA LYS A 694 14.14 5.97 -22.21
C LYS A 694 12.82 5.27 -22.56
N ASN A 695 12.37 5.36 -23.82
CA ASN A 695 11.17 4.66 -24.29
C ASN A 695 11.36 3.14 -24.30
N ASN A 696 12.52 2.66 -24.73
CA ASN A 696 12.88 1.24 -24.69
C ASN A 696 12.84 0.68 -23.26
N LEU A 697 13.39 1.42 -22.30
CA LEU A 697 13.35 1.06 -20.88
C LEU A 697 11.93 1.06 -20.33
N ARG A 698 11.10 2.04 -20.70
CA ARG A 698 9.66 2.07 -20.34
C ARG A 698 8.95 0.80 -20.80
N ILE A 699 9.15 0.41 -22.06
CA ILE A 699 8.54 -0.80 -22.62
C ILE A 699 9.04 -2.05 -21.89
N PHE A 700 10.34 -2.14 -21.61
CA PHE A 700 10.91 -3.29 -20.93
C PHE A 700 10.36 -3.47 -19.51
N ILE A 701 10.37 -2.40 -18.69
CA ILE A 701 9.85 -2.47 -17.32
C ILE A 701 8.34 -2.73 -17.32
N GLN A 702 7.58 -2.11 -18.22
CA GLN A 702 6.15 -2.38 -18.39
C GLN A 702 5.92 -3.86 -18.71
N GLY A 703 6.67 -4.44 -19.65
CA GLY A 703 6.57 -5.86 -19.99
C GLY A 703 6.88 -6.79 -18.82
N ILE A 704 7.89 -6.46 -17.99
CA ILE A 704 8.17 -7.19 -16.74
C ILE A 704 6.96 -7.11 -15.79
N LEU A 705 6.42 -5.93 -15.55
CA LEU A 705 5.29 -5.73 -14.65
C LEU A 705 4.01 -6.41 -15.15
N ASP A 706 3.77 -6.42 -16.46
CA ASP A 706 2.65 -7.12 -17.08
C ASP A 706 2.78 -8.64 -16.91
N TYR A 707 3.99 -9.18 -17.00
CA TYR A 707 4.25 -10.59 -16.68
C TYR A 707 3.89 -10.90 -15.22
N TYR A 708 4.37 -10.10 -14.26
CA TYR A 708 4.04 -10.29 -12.83
C TYR A 708 2.53 -10.14 -12.58
N LYS A 709 1.88 -9.17 -13.21
CA LYS A 709 0.42 -8.99 -13.13
C LYS A 709 -0.34 -10.20 -13.64
N LYS A 710 0.07 -10.76 -14.78
CA LYS A 710 -0.60 -11.88 -15.44
C LYS A 710 -0.37 -13.22 -14.73
N TYR A 711 0.86 -13.48 -14.28
CA TYR A 711 1.26 -14.82 -13.82
C TYR A 711 1.62 -14.91 -12.34
N LYS A 712 1.75 -13.78 -11.63
CA LYS A 712 2.22 -13.71 -10.23
C LYS A 712 1.31 -12.84 -9.35
N ASN A 713 0.04 -12.68 -9.74
CA ASN A 713 -0.96 -11.86 -9.01
C ASN A 713 -0.54 -10.40 -8.75
N GLY A 714 0.41 -9.87 -9.53
CA GLY A 714 0.95 -8.53 -9.34
C GLY A 714 2.04 -8.41 -8.26
N GLU A 715 2.39 -9.47 -7.54
CA GLU A 715 3.48 -9.44 -6.56
C GLU A 715 4.83 -9.47 -7.28
N CYS A 716 5.53 -8.35 -7.28
CA CYS A 716 6.84 -8.25 -7.89
C CYS A 716 7.98 -8.49 -6.91
N ASN A 717 9.12 -8.96 -7.44
CA ASN A 717 10.34 -9.12 -6.68
C ASN A 717 11.37 -8.07 -7.12
N VAL A 718 11.47 -6.97 -6.37
CA VAL A 718 12.38 -5.85 -6.69
C VAL A 718 13.84 -6.31 -6.88
N PRO A 719 14.42 -7.15 -6.00
CA PRO A 719 15.75 -7.71 -6.23
C PRO A 719 15.91 -8.46 -7.56
N TYR A 720 14.90 -9.20 -8.01
CA TYR A 720 14.93 -9.90 -9.30
C TYR A 720 14.88 -8.91 -10.48
N ILE A 721 13.96 -7.94 -10.43
CA ILE A 721 13.81 -6.93 -11.47
C ILE A 721 15.11 -6.12 -11.62
N ALA A 722 15.74 -5.76 -10.49
CA ALA A 722 17.01 -5.05 -10.49
C ALA A 722 18.12 -5.82 -11.25
N TYR A 723 18.18 -7.14 -11.04
CA TYR A 723 19.13 -8.00 -11.74
C TYR A 723 18.82 -8.15 -13.24
N MET A 724 17.53 -8.27 -13.61
CA MET A 724 17.08 -8.31 -15.00
C MET A 724 17.47 -7.03 -15.74
N LEU A 725 17.22 -5.86 -15.13
CA LEU A 725 17.59 -4.55 -15.69
C LEU A 725 19.12 -4.40 -15.82
N GLY A 726 19.88 -4.81 -14.81
CA GLY A 726 21.35 -4.79 -14.84
C GLY A 726 21.91 -5.65 -15.97
N THR A 727 21.35 -6.84 -16.18
CA THR A 727 21.73 -7.74 -17.26
C THR A 727 21.36 -7.13 -18.62
N ALA A 728 20.10 -6.74 -18.81
CA ALA A 728 19.62 -6.17 -20.08
C ALA A 728 20.39 -4.91 -20.48
N ARG A 729 20.74 -4.05 -19.52
CA ARG A 729 21.53 -2.84 -19.77
C ARG A 729 22.86 -3.17 -20.44
N LEU A 730 23.53 -4.25 -20.02
CA LEU A 730 24.80 -4.66 -20.61
C LEU A 730 24.61 -5.39 -21.95
N GLU A 731 23.70 -6.36 -21.98
CA GLU A 731 23.49 -7.25 -23.14
C GLU A 731 22.92 -6.52 -24.37
N THR A 732 22.24 -5.40 -24.17
CA THR A 732 21.61 -4.62 -25.26
C THR A 732 22.34 -3.33 -25.61
N LYS A 733 23.41 -2.98 -24.87
CA LYS A 733 24.17 -1.74 -25.12
C LYS A 733 24.81 -1.79 -26.51
N LYS A 734 24.40 -0.86 -27.39
CA LYS A 734 24.95 -0.77 -28.76
C LYS A 734 25.30 0.67 -29.13
N TYR A 735 26.49 0.86 -29.69
CA TYR A 735 26.89 2.14 -30.26
C TYR A 735 26.44 2.25 -31.71
N HIS A 736 25.72 3.33 -32.02
CA HIS A 736 25.24 3.68 -33.36
C HIS A 736 26.14 4.79 -33.91
N ALA A 737 27.09 4.40 -34.78
CA ALA A 737 28.11 5.30 -35.31
C ALA A 737 27.54 6.40 -36.20
N ASP A 738 26.46 6.11 -36.92
CA ASP A 738 25.70 7.04 -37.76
C ASP A 738 25.04 8.16 -36.95
N GLN A 739 24.61 7.85 -35.72
CA GLN A 739 23.93 8.78 -34.82
C GLN A 739 24.84 9.31 -33.71
N HIS A 740 26.11 8.86 -33.68
CA HIS A 740 27.09 9.13 -32.63
C HIS A 740 26.56 8.93 -31.19
N LYS A 741 25.63 8.00 -30.99
CA LYS A 741 25.00 7.73 -29.68
C LYS A 741 24.99 6.25 -29.32
N THR A 742 24.87 5.96 -28.03
CA THR A 742 24.66 4.60 -27.52
C THR A 742 23.19 4.40 -27.19
N ILE A 743 22.57 3.36 -27.77
CA ILE A 743 21.20 2.95 -27.45
C ILE A 743 21.24 1.81 -26.43
N TYR A 744 20.35 1.86 -25.44
CA TYR A 744 20.16 0.85 -24.42
C TYR A 744 18.74 0.27 -24.48
N PHE A 745 18.58 -0.94 -23.94
CA PHE A 745 17.30 -1.64 -23.78
C PHE A 745 16.53 -1.90 -25.08
N GLU A 746 17.24 -1.97 -26.21
CA GLU A 746 16.66 -2.44 -27.47
C GLU A 746 16.83 -3.96 -27.57
N PRO A 747 15.76 -4.76 -27.74
CA PRO A 747 15.90 -6.18 -28.06
C PRO A 747 16.80 -6.38 -29.27
N THR A 748 17.91 -7.09 -29.10
CA THR A 748 18.93 -7.21 -30.15
C THR A 748 19.16 -8.66 -30.57
N THR A 749 19.73 -8.84 -31.75
CA THR A 749 20.15 -10.15 -32.27
C THR A 749 21.66 -10.28 -32.18
N GLU A 750 22.17 -11.47 -31.82
CA GLU A 750 23.59 -11.78 -31.86
C GLU A 750 24.15 -11.48 -33.26
N GLY A 751 25.19 -10.65 -33.32
CA GLY A 751 25.82 -10.21 -34.57
C GLY A 751 26.95 -11.13 -35.01
N GLY A 752 27.12 -11.29 -36.32
CA GLY A 752 28.21 -12.07 -36.92
C GLY A 752 27.87 -12.57 -38.32
N PRO A 753 28.86 -13.01 -39.12
CA PRO A 753 28.59 -13.70 -40.37
C PRO A 753 27.87 -15.04 -40.09
N MET A 754 27.10 -15.55 -41.06
CA MET A 754 26.38 -16.82 -40.93
C MET A 754 27.26 -17.97 -40.36
N SER A 755 28.51 -18.07 -40.83
CA SER A 755 29.47 -19.10 -40.41
C SER A 755 29.85 -19.02 -38.93
N TYR A 756 29.78 -17.85 -38.30
CA TYR A 756 30.04 -17.69 -36.87
C TYR A 756 29.06 -18.50 -36.01
N PHE A 757 27.84 -18.73 -36.51
CA PHE A 757 26.80 -19.49 -35.81
C PHE A 757 26.89 -21.00 -36.05
N ASN A 758 27.83 -21.47 -36.86
CA ASN A 758 28.09 -22.89 -37.05
C ASN A 758 28.41 -23.59 -35.73
N LYS A 759 28.99 -22.89 -34.75
CA LYS A 759 29.23 -23.41 -33.39
C LYS A 759 27.97 -23.91 -32.65
N TYR A 760 26.78 -23.53 -33.11
CA TYR A 760 25.47 -23.95 -32.57
C TYR A 760 24.73 -24.93 -33.49
N ASP A 761 25.35 -25.37 -34.57
CA ASP A 761 24.70 -26.16 -35.61
C ASP A 761 24.96 -27.67 -35.46
N PRO A 762 23.95 -28.54 -35.61
CA PRO A 762 24.13 -29.98 -35.46
C PRO A 762 24.97 -30.62 -36.58
N VAL A 763 25.15 -29.92 -37.71
CA VAL A 763 25.90 -30.42 -38.87
C VAL A 763 27.17 -29.60 -39.10
N LEU A 764 27.06 -28.27 -39.07
CA LEU A 764 28.14 -27.36 -39.46
C LEU A 764 29.18 -27.09 -38.37
N ALA A 765 28.93 -27.47 -37.12
CA ALA A 765 29.89 -27.20 -36.04
C ALA A 765 31.19 -28.00 -36.23
N ASP A 766 32.34 -27.36 -35.99
CA ASP A 766 33.66 -27.94 -36.25
C ASP A 766 34.00 -29.14 -35.34
N THR A 767 33.44 -29.20 -34.13
CA THR A 767 33.74 -30.26 -33.15
C THR A 767 32.54 -31.18 -32.91
N ALA A 768 32.80 -32.46 -32.65
CA ALA A 768 31.75 -33.42 -32.30
C ALA A 768 30.99 -33.02 -31.03
N ALA A 769 31.69 -32.42 -30.06
CA ALA A 769 31.08 -31.91 -28.83
C ALA A 769 30.07 -30.77 -29.10
N HIS A 770 30.38 -29.85 -30.02
CA HIS A 770 29.44 -28.77 -30.39
C HIS A 770 28.23 -29.32 -31.15
N ARG A 771 28.43 -30.28 -32.06
CA ARG A 771 27.31 -30.95 -32.76
C ARG A 771 26.40 -31.68 -31.77
N GLN A 772 26.98 -32.40 -30.81
CA GLN A 772 26.21 -33.10 -29.78
C GLN A 772 25.42 -32.12 -28.91
N ARG A 773 26.06 -31.03 -28.45
CA ARG A 773 25.37 -29.98 -27.69
C ARG A 773 24.20 -29.38 -28.47
N ALA A 774 24.39 -29.10 -29.77
CA ALA A 774 23.32 -28.57 -30.61
C ALA A 774 22.10 -29.52 -30.66
N LEU A 775 22.34 -30.82 -30.79
CA LEU A 775 21.28 -31.84 -30.74
C LEU A 775 20.60 -31.89 -29.36
N ASP A 776 21.38 -31.87 -28.28
CA ASP A 776 20.88 -31.89 -26.90
C ASP A 776 19.98 -30.67 -26.59
N ASP A 777 20.33 -29.51 -27.16
CA ASP A 777 19.59 -28.25 -27.06
C ASP A 777 18.51 -28.08 -28.17
N GLY A 778 18.21 -29.15 -28.90
CA GLY A 778 17.07 -29.25 -29.83
C GLY A 778 17.30 -28.75 -31.26
N ASN A 779 18.48 -28.24 -31.60
CA ASN A 779 18.84 -27.95 -32.98
C ASN A 779 19.09 -29.27 -33.73
N THR A 780 18.25 -29.58 -34.70
CA THR A 780 18.18 -30.92 -35.33
C THR A 780 18.42 -30.91 -36.83
N HIS A 781 18.43 -29.72 -37.44
CA HIS A 781 18.63 -29.55 -38.88
C HIS A 781 19.81 -28.60 -39.14
N GLN A 782 20.50 -28.82 -40.26
CA GLN A 782 21.50 -27.88 -40.75
C GLN A 782 20.86 -26.49 -40.96
N GLY A 783 21.47 -25.45 -40.41
CA GLY A 783 20.97 -24.07 -40.41
C GLY A 783 20.23 -23.67 -39.13
N ASP A 784 19.90 -24.63 -38.25
CA ASP A 784 19.25 -24.34 -36.97
C ASP A 784 20.14 -23.46 -36.07
N GLY A 785 21.47 -23.59 -36.17
CA GLY A 785 22.40 -22.79 -35.39
C GLY A 785 22.24 -21.28 -35.64
N TYR A 786 22.07 -20.88 -36.90
CA TYR A 786 21.77 -19.48 -37.23
C TYR A 786 20.32 -19.12 -36.92
N LYS A 787 19.38 -20.01 -37.23
CA LYS A 787 17.94 -19.75 -37.05
C LYS A 787 17.61 -19.42 -35.59
N TYR A 788 18.16 -20.18 -34.64
CA TYR A 788 17.92 -20.05 -33.19
C TYR A 788 19.09 -19.40 -32.43
N ARG A 789 19.82 -18.49 -33.10
CA ARG A 789 20.84 -17.62 -32.48
C ARG A 789 20.27 -16.66 -31.43
N GLY A 790 21.14 -16.05 -30.63
CA GLY A 790 20.78 -15.12 -29.56
C GLY A 790 19.83 -13.99 -30.02
N ARG A 791 18.70 -13.80 -29.33
CA ARG A 791 17.79 -12.65 -29.51
C ARG A 791 17.22 -12.14 -28.18
N GLY A 792 16.72 -10.90 -28.19
CA GLY A 792 16.00 -10.29 -27.05
C GLY A 792 16.93 -9.60 -26.04
N TYR A 793 16.40 -9.27 -24.87
CA TYR A 793 17.14 -8.54 -23.82
C TYR A 793 18.28 -9.32 -23.19
N VAL A 794 18.25 -10.65 -23.28
CA VAL A 794 19.19 -11.56 -22.59
C VAL A 794 19.76 -12.64 -23.51
N GLN A 795 19.74 -12.40 -24.83
CA GLN A 795 20.34 -13.27 -25.85
C GLN A 795 19.86 -14.74 -25.78
N VAL A 796 18.55 -14.97 -25.88
CA VAL A 796 17.97 -16.33 -25.88
C VAL A 796 18.46 -17.11 -27.11
N THR A 797 19.06 -18.28 -26.87
CA THR A 797 19.62 -19.20 -27.89
C THR A 797 19.01 -20.59 -27.74
N TRP A 798 19.07 -21.40 -28.80
CA TRP A 798 18.66 -22.81 -28.91
C TRP A 798 17.17 -23.05 -29.16
N LYS A 799 16.84 -23.96 -30.07
CA LYS A 799 15.45 -24.28 -30.45
C LYS A 799 14.59 -24.70 -29.24
N SER A 800 15.15 -25.47 -28.31
CA SER A 800 14.47 -25.91 -27.10
C SER A 800 13.97 -24.73 -26.26
N ASN A 801 14.79 -23.70 -26.09
CA ASN A 801 14.43 -22.49 -25.33
C ASN A 801 13.36 -21.66 -26.04
N TYR A 802 13.47 -21.49 -27.36
CA TYR A 802 12.44 -20.82 -28.16
C TYR A 802 11.09 -21.57 -28.06
N GLN A 803 11.10 -22.90 -28.13
CA GLN A 803 9.91 -23.72 -27.96
C GLN A 803 9.31 -23.58 -26.55
N ALA A 804 10.12 -23.70 -25.50
CA ALA A 804 9.67 -23.65 -24.12
C ALA A 804 9.04 -22.28 -23.77
N ILE A 805 9.71 -21.19 -24.17
CA ILE A 805 9.20 -19.83 -23.98
C ILE A 805 7.92 -19.62 -24.80
N GLY A 806 7.91 -20.05 -26.06
CA GLY A 806 6.78 -19.89 -26.96
C GLY A 806 5.49 -20.56 -26.46
N GLN A 807 5.61 -21.78 -25.92
CA GLN A 807 4.49 -22.51 -25.32
C GLN A 807 3.88 -21.77 -24.13
N LEU A 808 4.71 -21.16 -23.28
CA LEU A 808 4.22 -20.44 -22.11
C LEU A 808 3.45 -19.18 -22.49
N ILE A 809 4.01 -18.39 -23.42
CA ILE A 809 3.46 -17.07 -23.76
C ILE A 809 2.38 -17.15 -24.84
N GLY A 810 2.13 -18.32 -25.42
CA GLY A 810 1.15 -18.55 -26.47
C GLY A 810 1.58 -18.03 -27.83
N VAL A 811 2.89 -18.05 -28.13
CA VAL A 811 3.50 -17.52 -29.36
C VAL A 811 4.34 -18.62 -30.00
N ASP A 812 4.14 -18.88 -31.29
CA ASP A 812 4.96 -19.85 -32.04
C ASP A 812 6.36 -19.29 -32.37
N LEU A 813 7.23 -19.30 -31.37
CA LEU A 813 8.65 -18.91 -31.49
C LEU A 813 9.51 -20.00 -32.16
N ALA A 814 9.02 -21.24 -32.23
CA ALA A 814 9.73 -22.34 -32.86
C ALA A 814 9.78 -22.17 -34.37
N ASN A 815 8.65 -21.77 -34.97
CA ASN A 815 8.57 -21.50 -36.40
C ASN A 815 8.84 -20.03 -36.75
N SER A 816 8.59 -19.10 -35.81
CA SER A 816 8.83 -17.65 -36.00
C SER A 816 9.80 -17.07 -34.96
N PRO A 817 11.09 -17.45 -34.96
CA PRO A 817 12.04 -17.04 -33.93
C PRO A 817 12.34 -15.54 -33.90
N ASP A 818 12.17 -14.81 -35.01
CA ASP A 818 12.40 -13.36 -35.04
C ASP A 818 11.42 -12.56 -34.18
N ARG A 819 10.27 -13.14 -33.82
CA ARG A 819 9.32 -12.55 -32.87
C ARG A 819 9.91 -12.37 -31.47
N MET A 820 11.03 -13.03 -31.14
CA MET A 820 11.79 -12.76 -29.90
C MET A 820 12.34 -11.31 -29.82
N LEU A 821 12.32 -10.56 -30.92
CA LEU A 821 12.67 -9.14 -30.95
C LEU A 821 11.48 -8.22 -30.66
N GLU A 822 10.24 -8.75 -30.61
CA GLU A 822 9.09 -7.98 -30.12
C GLU A 822 9.32 -7.66 -28.63
N PRO A 823 9.34 -6.38 -28.20
CA PRO A 823 9.76 -6.00 -26.86
C PRO A 823 8.98 -6.69 -25.71
N GLU A 824 7.67 -6.84 -25.86
CA GLU A 824 6.83 -7.51 -24.85
C GLU A 824 7.21 -9.00 -24.71
N ILE A 825 7.42 -9.69 -25.84
CA ILE A 825 7.86 -11.09 -25.88
C ILE A 825 9.23 -11.24 -25.23
N ALA A 826 10.18 -10.37 -25.59
CA ALA A 826 11.53 -10.38 -25.05
C ALA A 826 11.54 -10.14 -23.52
N ALA A 827 10.67 -9.26 -23.03
CA ALA A 827 10.53 -8.98 -21.61
C ALA A 827 10.01 -10.21 -20.84
N TRP A 828 8.94 -10.84 -21.33
CA TRP A 828 8.38 -12.05 -20.71
C TRP A 828 9.35 -13.22 -20.76
N ALA A 829 10.07 -13.39 -21.88
CA ALA A 829 11.14 -14.38 -22.02
C ALA A 829 12.25 -14.18 -20.97
N THR A 830 12.62 -12.93 -20.70
CA THR A 830 13.62 -12.58 -19.67
C THR A 830 13.17 -13.01 -18.29
N VAL A 831 11.95 -12.62 -17.88
CA VAL A 831 11.43 -12.96 -16.55
C VAL A 831 11.32 -14.47 -16.39
N TYR A 832 10.64 -15.12 -17.33
CA TYR A 832 10.40 -16.55 -17.26
C TYR A 832 11.70 -17.36 -17.25
N GLY A 833 12.61 -17.04 -18.18
CA GLY A 833 13.83 -17.79 -18.35
C GLY A 833 14.76 -17.70 -17.15
N MET A 834 14.88 -16.51 -16.54
CA MET A 834 15.68 -16.32 -15.33
C MET A 834 15.04 -16.92 -14.08
N GLU A 835 13.70 -16.89 -13.95
CA GLU A 835 13.02 -17.46 -12.78
C GLU A 835 12.94 -18.99 -12.78
N ASN A 836 12.86 -19.60 -13.96
CA ASN A 836 12.69 -21.05 -14.12
C ASN A 836 13.97 -21.76 -14.54
N GLY A 837 15.05 -21.00 -14.80
CA GLY A 837 16.36 -21.55 -15.14
C GLY A 837 16.39 -22.17 -16.53
N ILE A 838 15.66 -21.61 -17.49
CA ILE A 838 15.55 -22.13 -18.86
C ILE A 838 16.90 -22.12 -19.58
N PHE A 839 17.77 -21.14 -19.29
CA PHE A 839 18.99 -20.95 -20.07
C PHE A 839 20.13 -21.89 -19.69
N THR A 840 20.37 -22.09 -18.39
CA THR A 840 21.52 -22.87 -17.88
C THR A 840 21.14 -23.87 -16.79
N GLY A 841 19.85 -24.00 -16.46
CA GLY A 841 19.36 -24.74 -15.29
C GLY A 841 19.51 -23.99 -13.96
N LYS A 842 20.14 -22.80 -13.95
CA LYS A 842 20.23 -21.95 -12.76
C LYS A 842 19.15 -20.88 -12.79
N LYS A 843 18.49 -20.64 -11.65
CA LYS A 843 17.41 -19.65 -11.52
C LYS A 843 17.73 -18.57 -10.50
N LEU A 844 16.99 -17.46 -10.56
CA LEU A 844 17.14 -16.32 -9.64
C LEU A 844 17.11 -16.74 -8.16
N SER A 845 16.19 -17.64 -7.79
CA SER A 845 16.07 -18.13 -6.40
C SER A 845 17.25 -18.94 -5.89
N ASN A 846 18.20 -19.35 -6.75
CA ASN A 846 19.45 -19.96 -6.31
C ASN A 846 20.42 -18.95 -5.68
N TYR A 847 20.30 -17.65 -6.01
CA TYR A 847 21.29 -16.62 -5.65
C TYR A 847 20.66 -15.41 -4.94
N ILE A 848 19.38 -15.16 -5.17
CA ILE A 848 18.66 -13.99 -4.67
C ILE A 848 17.45 -14.48 -3.87
N SER A 849 17.34 -14.01 -2.63
CA SER A 849 16.28 -14.32 -1.66
C SER A 849 15.94 -13.07 -0.84
N ALA A 850 15.04 -13.21 0.14
CA ALA A 850 14.71 -12.11 1.06
C ALA A 850 15.93 -11.64 1.90
N THR A 851 16.89 -12.51 2.17
CA THR A 851 18.04 -12.25 3.04
C THR A 851 19.39 -12.26 2.32
N THR A 852 19.42 -12.62 1.04
CA THR A 852 20.66 -12.79 0.27
C THR A 852 20.50 -12.22 -1.13
N GLN A 853 21.46 -11.42 -1.58
CA GLN A 853 21.46 -10.79 -2.92
C GLN A 853 22.81 -11.03 -3.59
N ASP A 854 23.11 -12.28 -3.93
CA ASP A 854 24.35 -12.65 -4.60
C ASP A 854 24.28 -12.40 -6.12
N TYR A 855 24.26 -11.11 -6.49
CA TYR A 855 24.17 -10.70 -7.88
C TYR A 855 25.38 -11.11 -8.74
N VAL A 856 26.54 -11.32 -8.12
CA VAL A 856 27.75 -11.77 -8.81
C VAL A 856 27.55 -13.20 -9.31
N ASN A 857 27.17 -14.13 -8.42
CA ASN A 857 26.94 -15.51 -8.84
C ASN A 857 25.65 -15.70 -9.64
N ALA A 858 24.70 -14.77 -9.56
CA ALA A 858 23.52 -14.76 -10.42
C ALA A 858 23.85 -14.72 -11.92
N ARG A 859 25.05 -14.27 -12.32
CA ARG A 859 25.50 -14.32 -13.73
C ARG A 859 25.40 -15.70 -14.37
N ARG A 860 25.51 -16.75 -13.53
CA ARG A 860 25.35 -18.17 -13.89
C ARG A 860 23.99 -18.52 -14.49
N ILE A 861 22.99 -17.68 -14.33
CA ILE A 861 21.65 -17.84 -14.91
C ILE A 861 21.68 -17.66 -16.43
N ILE A 862 22.53 -16.75 -16.94
CA ILE A 862 22.60 -16.41 -18.37
C ILE A 862 23.87 -16.96 -19.01
N ASN A 863 25.02 -16.79 -18.34
CA ASN A 863 26.32 -17.18 -18.87
C ASN A 863 27.23 -17.64 -17.70
N GLY A 864 28.54 -17.78 -17.88
CA GLY A 864 29.50 -18.06 -16.79
C GLY A 864 29.57 -16.94 -15.75
N LEU A 865 30.78 -16.44 -15.46
CA LEU A 865 30.98 -15.27 -14.58
C LEU A 865 31.49 -14.04 -15.36
N ASP A 866 31.39 -14.06 -16.68
CA ASP A 866 31.79 -12.93 -17.50
C ASP A 866 30.97 -11.67 -17.18
N GLN A 867 31.67 -10.56 -16.96
CA GLN A 867 31.12 -9.26 -16.54
C GLN A 867 30.26 -9.30 -15.26
N ALA A 868 30.40 -10.33 -14.42
CA ALA A 868 29.53 -10.56 -13.26
C ALA A 868 29.55 -9.38 -12.26
N ASP A 869 30.73 -8.87 -11.89
CA ASP A 869 30.86 -7.75 -10.96
C ASP A 869 30.20 -6.46 -11.49
N LYS A 870 30.29 -6.26 -12.81
CA LYS A 870 29.72 -5.09 -13.48
C LYS A 870 28.19 -5.14 -13.48
N ILE A 871 27.61 -6.28 -13.85
CA ILE A 871 26.16 -6.51 -13.79
C ILE A 871 25.67 -6.41 -12.34
N ALA A 872 26.41 -6.96 -11.38
CA ALA A 872 26.08 -6.86 -9.96
C ALA A 872 26.06 -5.40 -9.48
N GLY A 873 27.04 -4.59 -9.89
CA GLY A 873 27.06 -3.16 -9.63
C GLY A 873 25.86 -2.42 -10.22
N PHE A 874 25.46 -2.74 -11.45
CA PHE A 874 24.24 -2.20 -12.05
C PHE A 874 22.98 -2.62 -11.28
N ALA A 875 22.87 -3.89 -10.90
CA ALA A 875 21.73 -4.42 -10.17
C ALA A 875 21.55 -3.72 -8.80
N VAL A 876 22.63 -3.46 -8.07
CA VAL A 876 22.57 -2.71 -6.79
C VAL A 876 22.02 -1.30 -7.00
N ARG A 877 22.46 -0.58 -8.05
CA ARG A 877 21.94 0.76 -8.36
C ARG A 877 20.48 0.74 -8.79
N PHE A 878 20.11 -0.18 -9.69
CA PHE A 878 18.71 -0.35 -10.08
C PHE A 878 17.81 -0.68 -8.90
N LYS A 879 18.27 -1.51 -7.96
CA LYS A 879 17.51 -1.83 -6.75
C LYS A 879 17.18 -0.58 -5.94
N ILE A 880 18.14 0.32 -5.72
CA ILE A 880 17.91 1.58 -4.99
C ILE A 880 16.85 2.43 -5.69
N ILE A 881 16.96 2.59 -7.02
CA ILE A 881 16.01 3.36 -7.84
C ILE A 881 14.61 2.72 -7.78
N LEU A 882 14.53 1.39 -7.93
CA LEU A 882 13.28 0.64 -7.84
C LEU A 882 12.66 0.71 -6.44
N GLU A 883 13.44 0.68 -5.37
CA GLU A 883 12.93 0.83 -4.00
C GLU A 883 12.40 2.24 -3.69
N ALA A 884 12.93 3.26 -4.38
CA ALA A 884 12.42 4.62 -4.34
C ALA A 884 11.13 4.79 -5.16
N ALA A 885 11.04 4.11 -6.31
CA ALA A 885 9.88 4.11 -7.19
C ALA A 885 8.83 3.03 -6.85
N LYS A 886 9.04 2.27 -5.77
CA LYS A 886 8.13 1.22 -5.33
C LYS A 886 6.86 1.82 -4.73
N CYS A 887 5.73 1.24 -5.08
CA CYS A 887 4.49 1.40 -4.32
C CYS A 887 4.20 0.12 -3.51
#